data_AF-A0AAN9XYS7-F1
#
_entry.id   AF-A0AAN9XYS7-F1
#
_cell.length_a   1.000
_cell.length_b   1.000
_cell.length_c   1.000
_cell.angle_alpha   90.00
_cell.angle_beta   90.00
_cell.angle_gamma   90.00
#
_symmetry.space_group_name_H-M   'P 1'
#
loop_
_entity.id
_entity.type
_entity.pdbx_description
1 polymer ?
#
loop_
_entity_poly.entity_id
_entity_poly.type
_entity_poly.pdbx_seq_one_letter_code
_entity_poly.pdbx_strand_id
1 'polypeptide(L)'
;MTNNMEASYRNLVGDPDDSDDHPPENVKIHVPPASAVTRWSHIEDLDLFFSQLYVYHQKQGFRCIFTRGMLALEEVVFMVIFCLFMLNFVDYDILFRNKLPPNHPKNATLDPLYKITIPDSLCSWSLCSSKITGLTWLCVGIVLVYWLFRLIKLVYNLYHFWDIKGFYNIALGIPDDELKNITWNEVQKKICEVQIVHQMCIRKNNLTELDIYHRILRSKNYMVAMINKSILPTHYNIPFVGNVAYFSQGLKFNIELLLFSGTWGLFDNWHLKEDYKKFAKRHELAAKLQSNIAWFAFGNLILGVFVFVWQLVYFFFNNAELLKREPSVLALRQWSLFGRLYLRHFNELDHELDARLRRAYRSASKYMNTFSSPIMVIIAQNLIFQGGAVFIVLVGLTIYDEDVLNVEHVFAIITILGAALAIIRKIIPDENCCWQPENLMTEVLAEVHYLPDAWRGHAHTTFVRDQFSQLFQYKFVYLLYELISPIVVPFILYFKIRPRSLEIIDFYRNFTVAIVGVGDVCSFSLMDMRKHGNAMWQVPGHVKCSENNKQTQAEDGKTELSLIHFAAMNPTWHPPQEAEQFIHEINEKISNPEELSRDVDRDRHSEALESVCLGLSMIASQHAQLQPVASSSKVGFPPAGRPEGLGTTSSYFFNPVFGNSESIYCHSSDADKQPTPDVSAVDMNLKTLYLHSIHHKKLCSDSNVLEQKPSSSKQLSINAYPAAAPSSSKSVTSTNRLSEETPLLKNSPRPT
;
A
#
# COMPACT_ATOMS: atom_id res chain seq x y z
N MET A 1 37.09 -40.87 20.28
CA MET A 1 36.70 -40.64 21.69
C MET A 1 35.23 -40.32 21.71
N THR A 2 34.42 -41.35 21.94
CA THR A 2 32.96 -41.33 22.02
C THR A 2 32.55 -41.01 23.47
N ASN A 3 31.94 -39.85 23.72
CA ASN A 3 31.28 -39.58 25.00
C ASN A 3 29.77 -39.62 24.80
N ASN A 4 29.19 -40.74 25.22
CA ASN A 4 27.77 -40.85 25.56
C ASN A 4 27.52 -39.98 26.79
N MET A 5 26.46 -39.16 26.77
CA MET A 5 25.84 -38.63 27.99
C MET A 5 24.43 -39.21 28.08
N GLU A 6 24.27 -40.14 29.03
CA GLU A 6 23.01 -40.76 29.41
C GLU A 6 22.06 -39.73 30.04
N ALA A 7 20.80 -39.75 29.62
CA ALA A 7 19.71 -39.13 30.35
C ALA A 7 19.38 -40.01 31.58
N SER A 8 19.61 -39.49 32.78
CA SER A 8 19.30 -40.18 34.04
C SER A 8 17.79 -40.20 34.29
N TYR A 9 17.17 -41.38 34.21
CA TYR A 9 15.79 -41.61 34.66
C TYR A 9 15.78 -41.93 36.15
N ARG A 10 15.01 -41.16 36.93
CA ARG A 10 14.81 -41.43 38.36
C ARG A 10 13.44 -42.10 38.52
N ASN A 11 13.44 -43.43 38.70
CA ASN A 11 12.26 -44.18 39.11
C ASN A 11 12.05 -43.98 40.62
N LEU A 12 10.91 -43.41 41.01
CA LEU A 12 10.45 -43.46 42.39
C LEU A 12 9.64 -44.75 42.55
N VAL A 13 10.19 -45.68 43.32
CA VAL A 13 9.51 -46.89 43.81
C VAL A 13 8.45 -46.43 44.82
N GLY A 14 7.19 -46.75 44.56
CA GLY A 14 6.10 -46.61 45.51
C GLY A 14 5.99 -47.85 46.41
N ASP A 15 5.72 -47.62 47.70
CA ASP A 15 5.15 -48.62 48.61
C ASP A 15 3.61 -48.45 48.60
N PRO A 16 2.81 -49.52 48.79
CA PRO A 16 1.38 -49.50 48.52
C PRO A 16 0.58 -49.18 49.79
N ASP A 17 -0.35 -48.24 49.71
CA ASP A 17 -1.71 -48.41 50.25
C ASP A 17 -2.61 -47.22 49.90
N ASP A 18 -3.88 -47.58 49.62
CA ASP A 18 -5.11 -46.80 49.62
C ASP A 18 -5.53 -45.88 48.44
N SER A 19 -6.47 -46.45 47.66
CA SER A 19 -7.75 -45.89 47.16
C SER A 19 -7.79 -44.85 46.02
N ASP A 20 -8.24 -45.35 44.86
CA ASP A 20 -9.19 -44.79 43.87
C ASP A 20 -9.36 -43.26 43.71
N ASP A 21 -8.80 -42.69 42.63
CA ASP A 21 -9.53 -42.05 41.50
C ASP A 21 -8.52 -41.31 40.56
N HIS A 22 -8.30 -41.82 39.35
CA HIS A 22 -7.39 -41.22 38.35
C HIS A 22 -8.12 -40.24 37.41
N PRO A 23 -7.62 -39.00 37.19
CA PRO A 23 -7.66 -38.35 35.88
C PRO A 23 -6.39 -38.71 35.08
N PRO A 24 -6.40 -38.63 33.74
CA PRO A 24 -5.29 -39.14 32.92
C PRO A 24 -4.06 -38.24 33.00
N GLU A 25 -3.04 -38.67 33.73
CA GLU A 25 -1.68 -38.14 33.66
C GLU A 25 -0.99 -38.62 32.37
N ASN A 26 -0.89 -37.71 31.40
CA ASN A 26 0.16 -37.74 30.39
C ASN A 26 0.58 -36.30 30.07
N VAL A 27 0.91 -35.52 31.10
CA VAL A 27 1.64 -34.27 30.92
C VAL A 27 3.12 -34.60 30.99
N LYS A 28 3.71 -34.93 29.84
CA LYS A 28 5.17 -34.99 29.69
C LYS A 28 5.70 -33.55 29.78
N ILE A 29 6.07 -33.12 30.99
CA ILE A 29 6.75 -31.85 31.21
C ILE A 29 8.18 -32.01 30.67
N HIS A 30 8.43 -31.44 29.49
CA HIS A 30 9.76 -31.35 28.92
C HIS A 30 10.55 -30.32 29.73
N VAL A 31 11.34 -30.76 30.71
CA VAL A 31 12.30 -29.90 31.40
C VAL A 31 13.47 -29.66 30.44
N PRO A 32 13.72 -28.42 29.98
CA PRO A 32 14.89 -28.14 29.14
C PRO A 32 16.19 -28.35 29.94
N PRO A 33 17.32 -28.70 29.30
CA PRO A 33 18.60 -28.81 29.99
C PRO A 33 18.97 -27.48 30.67
N ALA A 34 19.45 -27.56 31.92
CA ALA A 34 19.65 -26.45 32.85
C ALA A 34 20.76 -25.43 32.47
N SER A 35 21.27 -25.47 31.24
CA SER A 35 22.24 -24.51 30.72
C SER A 35 21.54 -23.54 29.77
N ALA A 36 21.15 -22.39 30.32
CA ALA A 36 20.59 -21.20 29.66
C ALA A 36 19.06 -21.18 29.45
N VAL A 37 18.30 -21.00 30.54
CA VAL A 37 17.03 -20.26 30.48
C VAL A 37 17.39 -18.82 30.10
N THR A 38 17.58 -18.57 28.81
CA THR A 38 17.85 -17.23 28.31
C THR A 38 16.59 -16.39 28.43
N ARG A 39 16.73 -15.08 28.63
CA ARG A 39 15.62 -14.13 28.80
C ARG A 39 14.51 -14.25 27.73
N TRP A 40 14.85 -14.79 26.55
CA TRP A 40 13.96 -14.94 25.40
C TRP A 40 13.49 -16.38 25.16
N SER A 41 13.70 -17.30 26.11
CA SER A 41 13.08 -18.61 26.06
C SER A 41 11.57 -18.47 26.28
N HIS A 42 10.75 -19.12 25.44
CA HIS A 42 9.28 -19.15 25.58
C HIS A 42 8.62 -17.76 25.52
N ILE A 43 8.49 -17.20 24.32
CA ILE A 43 7.74 -15.95 24.10
C ILE A 43 6.24 -16.27 23.93
N GLU A 44 5.38 -15.62 24.72
CA GLU A 44 3.93 -15.85 24.69
C GLU A 44 3.28 -15.40 23.37
N ASP A 45 3.60 -14.18 22.90
CA ASP A 45 3.12 -13.63 21.64
C ASP A 45 4.26 -13.48 20.62
N LEU A 46 4.52 -14.58 19.91
CA LEU A 46 5.52 -14.62 18.85
C LEU A 46 5.16 -13.71 17.67
N ASP A 47 3.89 -13.46 17.42
CA ASP A 47 3.44 -12.68 16.27
C ASP A 47 3.75 -11.20 16.45
N LEU A 48 3.44 -10.66 17.63
CA LEU A 48 3.84 -9.32 18.00
C LEU A 48 5.36 -9.20 18.03
N PHE A 49 6.07 -10.20 18.57
CA PHE A 49 7.52 -10.21 18.63
C PHE A 49 8.18 -10.13 17.24
N PHE A 50 7.83 -11.02 16.30
CA PHE A 50 8.41 -10.97 14.95
C PHE A 50 7.99 -9.73 14.17
N SER A 51 6.76 -9.26 14.36
CA SER A 51 6.30 -8.00 13.76
C SER A 51 7.12 -6.81 14.27
N GLN A 52 7.42 -6.77 15.56
CA GLN A 52 8.27 -5.73 16.16
C GLN A 52 9.73 -5.86 15.70
N LEU A 53 10.26 -7.09 15.62
CA LEU A 53 11.60 -7.37 15.11
C LEU A 53 11.78 -6.86 13.68
N TYR A 54 10.79 -7.11 12.82
CA TYR A 54 10.74 -6.59 11.46
C TYR A 54 10.65 -5.05 11.43
N VAL A 55 9.74 -4.47 12.20
CA VAL A 55 9.58 -3.00 12.27
C VAL A 55 10.86 -2.33 12.80
N TYR A 56 11.58 -2.98 13.72
CA TYR A 56 12.84 -2.49 14.27
C TYR A 56 13.91 -2.36 13.19
N HIS A 57 14.08 -3.40 12.38
CA HIS A 57 14.98 -3.39 11.22
C HIS A 57 14.57 -2.31 10.21
N GLN A 58 13.31 -2.31 9.76
CA GLN A 58 12.84 -1.39 8.72
C GLN A 58 12.89 0.09 9.16
N LYS A 59 12.77 0.38 10.45
CA LYS A 59 12.88 1.74 10.98
C LYS A 59 14.31 2.14 11.37
N GLN A 60 15.32 1.32 11.04
CA GLN A 60 16.74 1.59 11.28
C GLN A 60 17.09 1.73 12.76
N GLY A 61 16.46 0.91 13.62
CA GLY A 61 16.85 0.75 15.02
C GLY A 61 16.16 1.68 16.02
N PHE A 62 16.54 1.54 17.29
CA PHE A 62 15.82 2.15 18.42
C PHE A 62 15.84 3.68 18.40
N ARG A 63 16.99 4.30 18.14
CA ARG A 63 17.14 5.77 18.17
C ARG A 63 16.22 6.44 17.17
N CYS A 64 16.15 5.92 15.95
CA CYS A 64 15.26 6.41 14.90
C CYS A 64 13.77 6.24 15.25
N ILE A 65 13.41 5.13 15.91
CA ILE A 65 12.04 4.90 16.40
C ILE A 65 11.67 5.89 17.51
N PHE A 66 12.57 6.08 18.47
CA PHE A 66 12.39 7.01 19.59
C PHE A 66 12.22 8.45 19.10
N THR A 67 13.15 8.95 18.30
CA THR A 67 13.10 10.33 17.79
C THR A 67 11.84 10.58 16.96
N ARG A 68 11.47 9.63 16.09
CA ARG A 68 10.22 9.73 15.31
C ARG A 68 8.98 9.75 16.21
N GLY A 69 8.97 8.95 17.27
CA GLY A 69 7.87 8.94 18.25
C GLY A 69 7.72 10.26 19.00
N MET A 70 8.83 10.82 19.48
CA MET A 70 8.87 12.10 20.21
C MET A 70 8.44 13.27 19.33
N LEU A 71 9.04 13.43 18.15
CA LEU A 71 8.70 14.50 17.21
C LEU A 71 7.23 14.43 16.80
N ALA A 72 6.69 13.23 16.59
CA ALA A 72 5.30 13.09 16.21
C ALA A 72 4.32 13.44 17.35
N LEU A 73 4.73 13.34 18.62
CA LEU A 73 3.94 13.85 19.76
C LEU A 73 4.03 15.38 19.86
N GLU A 74 5.22 15.94 19.62
CA GLU A 74 5.47 17.38 19.58
C GLU A 74 4.63 18.05 18.48
N GLU A 75 4.57 17.46 17.29
CA GLU A 75 3.74 17.92 16.16
C GLU A 75 2.28 18.15 16.57
N VAL A 76 1.70 17.26 17.38
CA VAL A 76 0.30 17.42 17.85
C VAL A 76 0.16 18.60 18.79
N VAL A 77 1.08 18.74 19.74
CA VAL A 77 1.07 19.84 20.70
C VAL A 77 1.25 21.18 19.98
N PHE A 78 2.23 21.25 19.08
CA PHE A 78 2.50 22.43 18.27
C PHE A 78 1.28 22.84 17.44
N MET A 79 0.65 21.89 16.72
CA MET A 79 -0.53 22.18 15.91
C MET A 79 -1.69 22.75 16.75
N VAL A 80 -1.96 22.17 17.93
CA VAL A 80 -3.04 22.65 18.80
C VAL A 80 -2.74 24.05 19.33
N ILE A 81 -1.54 24.26 19.87
CA ILE A 81 -1.14 25.57 20.41
C ILE A 81 -1.18 26.63 19.31
N PHE A 82 -0.65 26.33 18.13
CA PHE A 82 -0.62 27.26 17.01
C PHE A 82 -2.03 27.57 16.48
N CYS A 83 -2.92 26.58 16.39
CA CYS A 83 -4.34 26.82 16.05
C CYS A 83 -5.04 27.69 17.10
N LEU A 84 -4.84 27.43 18.38
CA LEU A 84 -5.41 28.26 19.46
C LEU A 84 -4.88 29.69 19.42
N PHE A 85 -3.58 29.85 19.13
CA PHE A 85 -2.94 31.15 18.93
C PHE A 85 -3.57 31.91 17.77
N MET A 86 -3.65 31.31 16.59
CA MET A 86 -4.21 31.95 15.39
C MET A 86 -5.70 32.29 15.52
N LEU A 87 -6.49 31.50 16.27
CA LEU A 87 -7.92 31.73 16.44
C LEU A 87 -8.26 32.77 17.50
N ASN A 88 -7.50 32.85 18.60
CA ASN A 88 -7.88 33.67 19.75
C ASN A 88 -6.95 34.86 19.97
N PHE A 89 -5.66 34.74 19.70
CA PHE A 89 -4.64 35.73 20.09
C PHE A 89 -4.32 36.76 19.01
N VAL A 90 -4.70 36.51 17.75
CA VAL A 90 -4.48 37.43 16.63
C VAL A 90 -5.72 38.29 16.40
N ASP A 91 -5.58 39.61 16.48
CA ASP A 91 -6.62 40.56 16.07
C ASP A 91 -6.49 40.86 14.58
N TYR A 92 -7.28 40.16 13.77
CA TYR A 92 -7.29 40.33 12.32
C TYR A 92 -7.79 41.72 11.87
N ASP A 93 -8.57 42.43 12.69
CA ASP A 93 -9.02 43.77 12.33
C ASP A 93 -7.88 44.79 12.38
N ILE A 94 -6.97 44.66 13.35
CA ILE A 94 -5.75 45.49 13.43
C ILE A 94 -4.77 45.06 12.35
N LEU A 95 -4.60 43.75 12.14
CA LEU A 95 -3.69 43.19 11.13
C LEU A 95 -4.06 43.63 9.70
N PHE A 96 -5.36 43.62 9.37
CA PHE A 96 -5.88 44.03 8.06
C PHE A 96 -6.15 45.54 7.96
N ARG A 97 -5.76 46.34 8.96
CA ARG A 97 -5.94 47.81 9.01
C ARG A 97 -7.40 48.29 9.01
N ASN A 98 -8.32 47.43 9.41
CA ASN A 98 -9.72 47.80 9.64
C ASN A 98 -9.89 48.61 10.93
N LYS A 99 -8.98 48.44 11.90
CA LYS A 99 -8.95 49.16 13.18
C LYS A 99 -7.54 49.67 13.49
N LEU A 100 -7.47 50.85 14.10
CA LEU A 100 -6.21 51.40 14.62
C LEU A 100 -5.80 50.68 15.92
N PRO A 101 -4.50 50.50 16.18
CA PRO A 101 -4.01 49.91 17.43
C PRO A 101 -4.48 50.74 18.64
N PRO A 102 -4.76 50.10 19.79
CA PRO A 102 -5.24 50.80 20.99
C PRO A 102 -4.26 51.86 21.54
N ASN A 103 -2.98 51.80 21.17
CA ASN A 103 -1.93 52.74 21.56
C ASN A 103 -1.75 53.92 20.58
N HIS A 104 -2.58 54.05 19.54
CA HIS A 104 -2.50 55.16 18.60
C HIS A 104 -3.18 56.43 19.18
N PRO A 105 -2.54 57.62 19.11
CA PRO A 105 -3.17 58.86 19.56
C PRO A 105 -4.44 59.12 18.73
N LYS A 106 -5.57 59.37 19.42
CA LYS A 106 -6.91 59.56 18.84
C LYS A 106 -7.06 60.77 17.92
N ASN A 107 -6.03 61.62 17.82
CA ASN A 107 -6.05 62.90 17.09
C ASN A 107 -5.10 62.96 15.89
N ALA A 108 -4.38 61.87 15.57
CA ALA A 108 -3.61 61.80 14.33
C ALA A 108 -4.47 61.15 13.25
N THR A 109 -4.86 61.94 12.25
CA THR A 109 -5.34 61.45 10.96
C THR A 109 -4.44 60.35 10.47
N LEU A 110 -5.02 59.30 9.86
CA LEU A 110 -4.34 58.16 9.22
C LEU A 110 -3.00 58.58 8.61
N ASP A 111 -1.91 58.50 9.37
CA ASP A 111 -0.58 58.72 8.82
C ASP A 111 -0.24 57.43 8.08
N PRO A 112 -0.11 57.45 6.74
CA PRO A 112 0.22 56.26 5.95
C PRO A 112 1.62 55.69 6.30
N LEU A 113 2.37 56.36 7.18
CA LEU A 113 3.69 55.99 7.65
C LEU A 113 3.73 55.17 8.95
N TYR A 114 2.63 55.02 9.71
CA TYR A 114 2.68 54.16 10.91
C TYR A 114 2.71 52.69 10.51
N LYS A 115 3.91 52.12 10.52
CA LYS A 115 4.13 50.71 10.22
C LYS A 115 3.64 49.86 11.39
N ILE A 116 2.44 49.30 11.26
CA ILE A 116 1.89 48.31 12.19
C ILE A 116 2.90 47.17 12.34
N THR A 117 3.32 46.91 13.58
CA THR A 117 4.23 45.81 13.89
C THR A 117 3.44 44.58 14.32
N ILE A 118 4.03 43.39 14.16
CA ILE A 118 3.37 42.12 14.55
C ILE A 118 2.87 42.15 16.01
N PRO A 119 3.64 42.64 17.00
CA PRO A 119 3.17 42.73 18.38
C PRO A 119 1.91 43.58 18.57
N ASP A 120 1.68 44.60 17.75
CA ASP A 120 0.50 45.48 17.87
C ASP A 120 -0.81 44.76 17.49
N SER A 121 -0.71 43.70 16.68
CA SER A 121 -1.84 42.85 16.28
C SER A 121 -2.15 41.73 17.28
N LEU A 122 -1.33 41.55 18.31
CA LEU A 122 -1.51 40.51 19.31
C LEU A 122 -2.36 41.03 20.48
N CYS A 123 -3.42 40.30 20.80
CA CYS A 123 -4.24 40.60 21.98
C CYS A 123 -3.47 40.29 23.28
N SER A 124 -3.65 41.14 24.29
CA SER A 124 -3.16 40.85 25.66
C SER A 124 -3.73 39.52 26.18
N TRP A 125 -2.87 38.73 26.82
CA TRP A 125 -3.20 37.39 27.34
C TRP A 125 -4.48 37.35 28.17
N SER A 126 -4.69 38.32 29.06
CA SER A 126 -5.86 38.39 29.94
C SER A 126 -7.17 38.55 29.18
N LEU A 127 -7.22 39.47 28.20
CA LEU A 127 -8.41 39.75 27.39
C LEU A 127 -8.73 38.62 26.40
N CYS A 128 -7.70 37.90 25.96
CA CYS A 128 -7.83 36.77 25.05
C CYS A 128 -8.37 35.52 25.78
N SER A 129 -7.87 35.25 26.99
CA SER A 129 -8.30 34.10 27.79
C SER A 129 -9.80 34.11 28.09
N SER A 130 -10.41 35.29 28.27
CA SER A 130 -11.86 35.44 28.46
C SER A 130 -12.70 35.21 27.20
N LYS A 131 -12.11 35.21 25.99
CA LYS A 131 -12.82 34.94 24.72
C LYS A 131 -12.92 33.45 24.41
N ILE A 132 -12.19 32.59 25.12
CA ILE A 132 -12.18 31.15 24.87
C ILE A 132 -13.55 30.57 25.21
N THR A 133 -14.25 30.09 24.19
CA THR A 133 -15.60 29.50 24.33
C THR A 133 -15.51 28.09 24.94
N GLY A 134 -16.56 27.64 25.62
CA GLY A 134 -16.62 26.28 26.18
C GLY A 134 -16.40 25.16 25.16
N LEU A 135 -16.80 25.36 23.90
CA LEU A 135 -16.54 24.43 22.79
C LEU A 135 -15.04 24.26 22.51
N THR A 136 -14.25 25.34 22.58
CA THR A 136 -12.80 25.29 22.38
C THR A 136 -12.14 24.49 23.50
N TRP A 137 -12.58 24.67 24.75
CA TRP A 137 -12.12 23.85 25.88
C TRP A 137 -12.49 22.37 25.73
N LEU A 138 -13.69 22.05 25.21
CA LEU A 138 -14.08 20.67 24.90
C LEU A 138 -13.15 20.05 23.84
N CYS A 139 -12.88 20.76 22.75
CA CYS A 139 -11.97 20.28 21.70
C CYS A 139 -10.54 20.06 22.24
N VAL A 140 -10.03 20.98 23.05
CA VAL A 140 -8.72 20.83 23.71
C VAL A 140 -8.72 19.62 24.65
N GLY A 141 -9.79 19.40 25.41
CA GLY A 141 -9.94 18.22 26.27
C GLY A 141 -9.89 16.90 25.48
N ILE A 142 -10.59 16.81 24.35
CA ILE A 142 -10.57 15.62 23.47
C ILE A 142 -9.16 15.38 22.93
N VAL A 143 -8.49 16.42 22.45
CA VAL A 143 -7.12 16.29 21.93
C VAL A 143 -6.12 15.94 23.03
N LEU A 144 -6.30 16.45 24.25
CA LEU A 144 -5.48 16.08 25.41
C LEU A 144 -5.62 14.60 25.76
N VAL A 145 -6.86 14.07 25.79
CA VAL A 145 -7.10 12.64 26.02
C VAL A 145 -6.45 11.79 24.93
N TYR A 146 -6.61 12.19 23.66
CA TYR A 146 -5.94 11.53 22.54
C TYR A 146 -4.42 11.58 22.65
N TRP A 147 -3.84 12.72 23.02
CA TRP A 147 -2.41 12.90 23.21
C TRP A 147 -1.88 12.02 24.35
N LEU A 148 -2.58 11.97 25.49
CA LEU A 148 -2.25 11.09 26.61
C LEU A 148 -2.28 9.62 26.22
N PHE A 149 -3.33 9.19 25.51
CA PHE A 149 -3.41 7.82 25.00
C PHE A 149 -2.23 7.50 24.06
N ARG A 150 -1.88 8.43 23.17
CA ARG A 150 -0.75 8.28 22.25
C ARG A 150 0.60 8.24 22.98
N LEU A 151 0.76 9.04 24.03
CA LEU A 151 1.93 9.02 24.90
C LEU A 151 2.08 7.67 25.61
N ILE A 152 1.01 7.17 26.24
CA ILE A 152 1.01 5.86 26.90
C ILE A 152 1.37 4.76 25.91
N LYS A 153 0.76 4.76 24.73
CA LYS A 153 1.06 3.80 23.66
C LYS A 153 2.51 3.90 23.20
N LEU A 154 3.07 5.10 23.09
CA LEU A 154 4.48 5.27 22.72
C LEU A 154 5.41 4.74 23.80
N VAL A 155 5.16 5.05 25.08
CA VAL A 155 5.97 4.53 26.20
C VAL A 155 5.93 3.00 26.24
N TYR A 156 4.75 2.41 26.10
CA TYR A 156 4.58 0.95 26.01
C TYR A 156 5.38 0.37 24.83
N ASN A 157 5.24 0.94 23.63
CA ASN A 157 5.99 0.49 22.47
C ASN A 157 7.51 0.64 22.64
N LEU A 158 7.98 1.73 23.26
CA LEU A 158 9.40 1.96 23.52
C LEU A 158 9.96 0.93 24.50
N TYR A 159 9.19 0.56 25.53
CA TYR A 159 9.57 -0.52 26.43
C TYR A 159 9.77 -1.85 25.67
N HIS A 160 8.83 -2.21 24.79
CA HIS A 160 8.97 -3.40 23.96
C HIS A 160 10.14 -3.32 22.98
N PHE A 161 10.32 -2.18 22.29
CA PHE A 161 11.45 -2.01 21.37
C PHE A 161 12.81 -1.97 22.09
N TRP A 162 12.85 -1.63 23.37
CA TRP A 162 14.05 -1.76 24.19
C TRP A 162 14.40 -3.23 24.42
N ASP A 163 13.41 -4.07 24.67
CA ASP A 163 13.62 -5.52 24.78
C ASP A 163 14.08 -6.14 23.45
N ILE A 164 13.47 -5.73 22.34
CA ILE A 164 13.88 -6.12 20.98
C ILE A 164 15.31 -5.67 20.68
N LYS A 165 15.70 -4.46 21.10
CA LYS A 165 17.08 -3.99 21.00
C LYS A 165 18.03 -4.93 21.77
N GLY A 166 17.63 -5.37 22.96
CA GLY A 166 18.38 -6.38 23.73
C GLY A 166 18.55 -7.68 22.95
N PHE A 167 17.48 -8.15 22.30
CA PHE A 167 17.50 -9.35 21.45
C PHE A 167 18.45 -9.20 20.24
N TYR A 168 18.43 -8.07 19.53
CA TYR A 168 19.35 -7.81 18.42
C TYR A 168 20.82 -7.83 18.87
N ASN A 169 21.14 -7.13 19.95
CA ASN A 169 22.52 -6.98 20.40
C ASN A 169 23.08 -8.26 21.06
N ILE A 170 22.26 -8.99 21.83
CA ILE A 170 22.71 -10.12 22.64
C ILE A 170 22.47 -11.46 21.93
N ALA A 171 21.28 -11.69 21.38
CA ALA A 171 20.92 -12.98 20.79
C ALA A 171 21.34 -13.09 19.33
N LEU A 172 21.07 -12.06 18.51
CA LEU A 172 21.47 -12.03 17.09
C LEU A 172 22.94 -11.60 16.88
N GLY A 173 23.56 -11.00 17.91
CA GLY A 173 24.92 -10.47 17.82
C GLY A 173 25.07 -9.35 16.79
N ILE A 174 24.01 -8.57 16.55
CA ILE A 174 24.00 -7.45 15.60
C ILE A 174 24.03 -6.13 16.40
N PRO A 175 25.11 -5.33 16.29
CA PRO A 175 25.16 -4.03 16.93
C PRO A 175 24.25 -3.02 16.22
N ASP A 176 23.72 -2.05 16.98
CA ASP A 176 22.82 -0.99 16.45
C ASP A 176 23.41 -0.23 15.24
N ASP A 177 24.74 -0.08 15.16
CA ASP A 177 25.42 0.67 14.09
C ASP A 177 25.48 -0.10 12.76
N GLU A 178 25.55 -1.44 12.81
CA GLU A 178 25.61 -2.30 11.62
C GLU A 178 24.22 -2.61 11.04
N LEU A 179 23.15 -2.35 11.80
CA LEU A 179 21.77 -2.65 11.39
C LEU A 179 21.38 -2.02 10.03
N LYS A 180 22.03 -0.92 9.63
CA LYS A 180 21.78 -0.26 8.34
C LYS A 180 22.36 -1.00 7.13
N ASN A 181 23.40 -1.79 7.36
CA ASN A 181 24.16 -2.47 6.30
C ASN A 181 23.70 -3.91 6.09
N ILE A 182 22.92 -4.45 7.02
CA ILE A 182 22.45 -5.83 7.01
C ILE A 182 21.10 -5.89 6.29
N THR A 183 20.93 -6.88 5.42
CA THR A 183 19.65 -7.11 4.74
C THR A 183 18.67 -7.89 5.64
N TRP A 184 17.36 -7.76 5.39
CA TRP A 184 16.36 -8.51 6.15
C TRP A 184 16.57 -10.03 6.03
N ASN A 185 17.02 -10.50 4.87
CA ASN A 185 17.29 -11.92 4.63
C ASN A 185 18.41 -12.46 5.53
N GLU A 186 19.45 -11.68 5.79
CA GLU A 186 20.51 -12.03 6.75
C GLU A 186 19.98 -12.07 8.20
N VAL A 187 19.17 -11.09 8.58
CA VAL A 187 18.50 -11.08 9.90
C VAL A 187 17.65 -12.34 10.05
N GLN A 188 16.91 -12.70 9.02
CA GLN A 188 16.07 -13.89 9.01
C GLN A 188 16.86 -15.19 9.19
N LYS A 189 17.97 -15.36 8.47
CA LYS A 189 18.86 -16.52 8.64
C LYS A 189 19.37 -16.63 10.08
N LYS A 190 19.83 -15.51 10.65
CA LYS A 190 20.28 -15.46 12.05
C LYS A 190 19.15 -15.81 13.03
N ILE A 191 17.91 -15.39 12.78
CA ILE A 191 16.75 -15.80 13.60
C ILE A 191 16.57 -17.32 13.58
N CYS A 192 16.64 -17.94 12.39
CA CYS A 192 16.51 -19.38 12.23
C CYS A 192 17.63 -20.14 12.97
N GLU A 193 18.87 -19.64 12.96
CA GLU A 193 20.00 -20.21 13.71
C GLU A 193 19.83 -20.06 15.23
N VAL A 194 19.45 -18.85 15.68
CA VAL A 194 19.24 -18.50 17.09
C VAL A 194 18.09 -19.31 17.72
N GLN A 195 17.08 -19.70 16.92
CA GLN A 195 15.98 -20.55 17.40
C GLN A 195 16.48 -21.88 17.96
N ILE A 196 17.53 -22.49 17.40
CA ILE A 196 18.06 -23.77 17.88
C ILE A 196 18.60 -23.64 19.31
N VAL A 197 19.26 -22.51 19.58
CA VAL A 197 19.92 -22.21 20.87
C VAL A 197 18.93 -21.69 21.91
N HIS A 198 18.10 -20.72 21.54
CA HIS A 198 17.24 -19.99 22.48
C HIS A 198 15.83 -20.58 22.61
N GLN A 199 15.41 -21.47 21.70
CA GLN A 199 14.09 -22.12 21.70
C GLN A 199 12.93 -21.13 21.95
N MET A 200 12.86 -20.07 21.13
CA MET A 200 11.81 -19.04 21.26
C MET A 200 10.43 -19.63 20.97
N CYS A 201 10.34 -20.53 19.98
CA CYS A 201 9.16 -21.36 19.72
C CYS A 201 9.30 -22.75 20.33
N ILE A 202 8.43 -23.13 21.26
CA ILE A 202 8.50 -24.43 21.98
C ILE A 202 8.01 -25.59 21.10
N ARG A 203 6.98 -25.33 20.29
CA ARG A 203 6.25 -26.36 19.54
C ARG A 203 7.01 -26.83 18.29
N LYS A 204 8.03 -26.08 17.86
CA LYS A 204 8.78 -26.35 16.63
C LYS A 204 10.26 -26.08 16.86
N ASN A 205 11.07 -27.13 16.80
CA ASN A 205 12.52 -27.06 17.06
C ASN A 205 13.23 -26.22 16.00
N ASN A 206 12.84 -26.34 14.72
CA ASN A 206 13.41 -25.60 13.60
C ASN A 206 12.35 -24.67 13.00
N LEU A 207 12.58 -23.36 13.10
CA LEU A 207 11.73 -22.35 12.47
C LEU A 207 12.13 -22.19 11.01
N THR A 208 11.16 -22.23 10.10
CA THR A 208 11.39 -21.98 8.68
C THR A 208 11.17 -20.50 8.35
N GLU A 209 11.74 -20.05 7.24
CA GLU A 209 11.55 -18.70 6.72
C GLU A 209 10.07 -18.38 6.56
N LEU A 210 9.31 -19.33 6.00
CA LEU A 210 7.88 -19.20 5.77
C LEU A 210 7.08 -19.00 7.07
N ASP A 211 7.47 -19.65 8.18
CA ASP A 211 6.80 -19.46 9.47
C ASP A 211 6.95 -18.01 9.97
N ILE A 212 8.12 -17.40 9.78
CA ILE A 212 8.37 -16.00 10.16
C ILE A 212 7.47 -15.07 9.35
N TYR A 213 7.37 -15.30 8.04
CA TYR A 213 6.48 -14.53 7.16
C TYR A 213 5.01 -14.68 7.56
N HIS A 214 4.54 -15.90 7.85
CA HIS A 214 3.16 -16.13 8.29
C HIS A 214 2.80 -15.38 9.56
N ARG A 215 3.74 -15.24 10.50
CA ARG A 215 3.54 -14.47 11.74
C ARG A 215 3.51 -12.96 11.49
N ILE A 216 4.44 -12.44 10.69
CA ILE A 216 4.50 -11.00 10.38
C ILE A 216 3.30 -10.57 9.52
N LEU A 217 2.87 -11.42 8.59
CA LEU A 217 1.92 -11.08 7.54
C LEU A 217 0.52 -11.68 7.74
N ARG A 218 0.21 -12.31 8.88
CA ARG A 218 -1.07 -13.03 9.09
C ARG A 218 -2.28 -12.21 8.65
N SER A 219 -2.48 -11.02 9.24
CA SER A 219 -3.62 -10.15 8.95
C SER A 219 -3.59 -9.61 7.50
N LYS A 220 -2.40 -9.30 6.98
CA LYS A 220 -2.20 -8.78 5.62
C LYS A 220 -2.54 -9.82 4.55
N ASN A 221 -2.16 -11.08 4.76
CA ASN A 221 -2.48 -12.17 3.83
C ASN A 221 -4.00 -12.37 3.71
N TYR A 222 -4.75 -12.28 4.80
CA TYR A 222 -6.22 -12.28 4.75
C TYR A 222 -6.78 -11.07 3.99
N MET A 223 -6.20 -9.87 4.18
CA MET A 223 -6.63 -8.67 3.44
C MET A 223 -6.41 -8.82 1.93
N VAL A 224 -5.23 -9.33 1.52
CA VAL A 224 -4.91 -9.59 0.11
C VAL A 224 -5.88 -10.62 -0.48
N ALA A 225 -6.15 -11.71 0.23
CA ALA A 225 -7.07 -12.75 -0.21
C ALA A 225 -8.52 -12.23 -0.34
N MET A 226 -8.99 -11.42 0.61
CA MET A 226 -10.34 -10.83 0.54
C MET A 226 -10.51 -9.87 -0.64
N ILE A 227 -9.47 -9.12 -1.00
CA ILE A 227 -9.48 -8.23 -2.17
C ILE A 227 -9.41 -9.04 -3.46
N ASN A 228 -8.54 -10.05 -3.55
CA ASN A 228 -8.45 -10.93 -4.72
C ASN A 228 -9.79 -11.65 -4.99
N LYS A 229 -10.47 -12.10 -3.94
CA LYS A 229 -11.81 -12.70 -4.03
C LYS A 229 -12.97 -11.70 -4.10
N SER A 230 -12.69 -10.40 -4.19
CA SER A 230 -13.71 -9.33 -4.28
C SER A 230 -14.76 -9.32 -3.15
N ILE A 231 -14.41 -9.87 -1.98
CA ILE A 231 -15.29 -9.94 -0.81
C ILE A 231 -15.49 -8.54 -0.23
N LEU A 232 -14.39 -7.80 -0.11
CA LEU A 232 -14.43 -6.40 0.29
C LEU A 232 -14.88 -5.54 -0.91
N PRO A 233 -15.90 -4.69 -0.74
CA PRO A 233 -16.32 -3.78 -1.79
C PRO A 233 -15.25 -2.68 -1.96
N THR A 234 -14.52 -2.70 -3.06
CA THR A 234 -13.53 -1.67 -3.40
C THR A 234 -14.01 -0.75 -4.52
N HIS A 235 -14.92 -1.23 -5.37
CA HIS A 235 -15.45 -0.49 -6.52
C HIS A 235 -16.84 0.08 -6.21
N TYR A 236 -17.00 1.37 -6.51
CA TYR A 236 -18.22 2.12 -6.27
C TYR A 236 -18.62 2.88 -7.53
N ASN A 237 -19.89 2.75 -7.93
CA ASN A 237 -20.44 3.55 -9.03
C ASN A 237 -21.01 4.85 -8.48
N ILE A 238 -20.34 5.97 -8.76
CA ILE A 238 -20.74 7.30 -8.32
C ILE A 238 -21.41 8.00 -9.51
N PRO A 239 -22.59 8.62 -9.32
CA PRO A 239 -23.21 9.43 -10.36
C PRO A 239 -22.24 10.47 -10.92
N PHE A 240 -22.22 10.67 -12.23
CA PHE A 240 -21.35 11.60 -12.98
C PHE A 240 -19.85 11.27 -13.06
N VAL A 241 -19.27 10.55 -12.08
CA VAL A 241 -17.84 10.18 -12.10
C VAL A 241 -17.63 8.78 -12.71
N GLY A 242 -18.59 7.87 -12.54
CA GLY A 242 -18.51 6.50 -13.02
C GLY A 242 -17.98 5.53 -11.95
N ASN A 243 -17.33 4.45 -12.40
CA ASN A 243 -16.78 3.42 -11.52
C ASN A 243 -15.43 3.84 -10.94
N VAL A 244 -15.37 4.01 -9.62
CA VAL A 244 -14.19 4.45 -8.88
C VAL A 244 -13.78 3.39 -7.85
N ALA A 245 -12.49 3.07 -7.79
CA ALA A 245 -11.93 2.27 -6.72
C ALA A 245 -11.60 3.16 -5.51
N TYR A 246 -12.36 3.04 -4.42
CA TYR A 246 -12.11 3.80 -3.18
C TYR A 246 -11.59 2.88 -2.08
N PHE A 247 -10.38 3.16 -1.61
CA PHE A 247 -9.78 2.48 -0.48
C PHE A 247 -8.78 3.40 0.22
N SER A 248 -9.19 4.00 1.35
CA SER A 248 -8.37 4.91 2.17
C SER A 248 -7.67 4.20 3.33
N GLN A 249 -6.66 4.82 3.92
CA GLN A 249 -6.03 4.33 5.16
C GLN A 249 -7.02 4.27 6.31
N GLY A 250 -7.95 5.24 6.37
CA GLY A 250 -9.03 5.23 7.36
C GLY A 250 -9.94 4.01 7.22
N LEU A 251 -10.32 3.63 6.00
CA LEU A 251 -11.12 2.42 5.75
C LEU A 251 -10.33 1.16 6.13
N LYS A 252 -9.08 1.07 5.70
CA LYS A 252 -8.18 -0.04 6.02
C LYS A 252 -8.04 -0.24 7.53
N PHE A 253 -7.76 0.83 8.27
CA PHE A 253 -7.65 0.81 9.73
C PHE A 253 -8.94 0.29 10.39
N ASN A 254 -10.10 0.77 9.92
CA ASN A 254 -11.39 0.34 10.44
C ASN A 254 -11.66 -1.15 10.19
N ILE A 255 -11.31 -1.67 9.02
CA ILE A 255 -11.43 -3.11 8.71
C ILE A 255 -10.46 -3.92 9.57
N GLU A 256 -9.21 -3.48 9.72
CA GLU A 256 -8.21 -4.17 10.54
C GLU A 256 -8.62 -4.21 12.02
N LEU A 257 -9.13 -3.10 12.55
CA LEU A 257 -9.63 -3.02 13.91
C LEU A 257 -10.88 -3.89 14.13
N LEU A 258 -11.80 -3.92 13.16
CA LEU A 258 -13.01 -4.73 13.22
C LEU A 258 -12.70 -6.24 13.18
N LEU A 259 -11.78 -6.67 12.30
CA LEU A 259 -11.57 -8.09 12.02
C LEU A 259 -10.43 -8.72 12.85
N PHE A 260 -9.36 -8.00 13.16
CA PHE A 260 -8.14 -8.56 13.77
C PHE A 260 -7.83 -8.03 15.16
N SER A 261 -7.79 -6.70 15.35
CA SER A 261 -7.18 -6.11 16.56
C SER A 261 -8.16 -5.65 17.65
N GLY A 262 -9.45 -5.63 17.38
CA GLY A 262 -10.46 -5.18 18.34
C GLY A 262 -10.91 -6.27 19.32
N THR A 263 -11.53 -5.87 20.42
CA THR A 263 -12.23 -6.80 21.34
C THR A 263 -13.31 -7.63 20.64
N TRP A 264 -13.89 -7.06 19.57
CA TRP A 264 -14.83 -7.70 18.66
C TRP A 264 -14.20 -8.42 17.47
N GLY A 265 -12.87 -8.51 17.43
CA GLY A 265 -12.12 -9.22 16.39
C GLY A 265 -12.48 -10.70 16.32
N LEU A 266 -12.21 -11.30 15.16
CA LEU A 266 -12.48 -12.72 14.91
C LEU A 266 -11.40 -13.62 15.53
N PHE A 267 -10.20 -13.08 15.69
CA PHE A 267 -9.05 -13.79 16.24
C PHE A 267 -8.94 -13.59 17.75
N ASP A 268 -8.47 -14.64 18.42
CA ASP A 268 -7.99 -14.63 19.79
C ASP A 268 -6.46 -14.85 19.72
N ASN A 269 -5.73 -13.74 19.76
CA ASN A 269 -4.30 -13.63 19.43
C ASN A 269 -3.94 -14.24 18.06
N TRP A 270 -3.60 -15.52 18.02
CA TRP A 270 -3.18 -16.24 16.81
C TRP A 270 -4.13 -17.36 16.35
N HIS A 271 -5.20 -17.61 17.09
CA HIS A 271 -6.22 -18.59 16.72
C HIS A 271 -7.52 -17.89 16.31
N LEU A 272 -8.17 -18.40 15.26
CA LEU A 272 -9.52 -18.01 14.94
C LEU A 272 -10.46 -18.64 15.99
N LYS A 273 -11.34 -17.83 16.58
CA LYS A 273 -12.33 -18.31 17.57
C LYS A 273 -13.04 -19.56 17.06
N GLU A 274 -13.05 -20.62 17.87
CA GLU A 274 -13.54 -21.96 17.48
C GLU A 274 -14.98 -21.96 16.96
N ASP A 275 -15.82 -21.04 17.41
CA ASP A 275 -17.19 -20.91 16.91
C ASP A 275 -17.25 -20.57 15.41
N TYR A 276 -16.26 -19.84 14.87
CA TYR A 276 -16.21 -19.46 13.46
C TYR A 276 -15.82 -20.64 12.55
N LYS A 277 -15.22 -21.69 13.12
CA LYS A 277 -14.91 -22.94 12.40
C LYS A 277 -16.15 -23.83 12.23
N LYS A 278 -17.18 -23.65 13.06
CA LYS A 278 -18.40 -24.47 13.06
C LYS A 278 -19.41 -23.97 12.02
N PHE A 279 -19.82 -24.84 11.09
CA PHE A 279 -20.81 -24.49 10.05
C PHE A 279 -22.17 -24.10 10.61
N ALA A 280 -22.65 -24.78 11.66
CA ALA A 280 -23.99 -24.59 12.23
C ALA A 280 -24.24 -23.16 12.75
N LYS A 281 -23.20 -22.46 13.24
CA LYS A 281 -23.32 -21.12 13.84
C LYS A 281 -23.14 -19.97 12.84
N ARG A 282 -23.00 -20.25 11.52
CA ARG A 282 -22.62 -19.22 10.53
C ARG A 282 -23.58 -18.03 10.48
N HIS A 283 -24.89 -18.27 10.56
CA HIS A 283 -25.90 -17.21 10.47
C HIS A 283 -25.96 -16.36 11.75
N GLU A 284 -25.80 -17.00 12.91
CA GLU A 284 -25.72 -16.32 14.21
C GLU A 284 -24.48 -15.41 14.27
N LEU A 285 -23.32 -15.95 13.86
CA LEU A 285 -22.07 -15.18 13.81
C LEU A 285 -22.11 -14.05 12.78
N ALA A 286 -22.74 -14.28 11.63
CA ALA A 286 -22.96 -13.24 10.63
C ALA A 286 -23.85 -12.11 11.17
N ALA A 287 -24.93 -12.44 11.88
CA ALA A 287 -25.80 -11.44 12.51
C ALA A 287 -25.06 -10.65 13.62
N LYS A 288 -24.21 -11.33 14.40
CA LYS A 288 -23.35 -10.70 15.40
C LYS A 288 -22.35 -9.74 14.76
N LEU A 289 -21.66 -10.16 13.70
CA LEU A 289 -20.74 -9.31 12.95
C LEU A 289 -21.47 -8.12 12.32
N GLN A 290 -22.67 -8.33 11.78
CA GLN A 290 -23.51 -7.28 11.21
C GLN A 290 -23.89 -6.20 12.23
N SER A 291 -24.20 -6.62 13.47
CA SER A 291 -24.48 -5.70 14.59
C SER A 291 -23.22 -4.94 15.02
N ASN A 292 -22.09 -5.64 15.15
CA ASN A 292 -20.81 -5.02 15.50
C ASN A 292 -20.38 -3.96 14.48
N ILE A 293 -20.52 -4.25 13.18
CA ILE A 293 -20.24 -3.29 12.09
C ILE A 293 -21.14 -2.06 12.22
N ALA A 294 -22.42 -2.23 12.58
CA ALA A 294 -23.35 -1.11 12.73
C ALA A 294 -22.94 -0.19 13.89
N TRP A 295 -22.63 -0.76 15.06
CA TRP A 295 -22.12 0.02 16.21
C TRP A 295 -20.79 0.71 15.90
N PHE A 296 -19.91 0.02 15.19
CA PHE A 296 -18.61 0.57 14.81
C PHE A 296 -18.75 1.71 13.77
N ALA A 297 -19.66 1.59 12.81
CA ALA A 297 -20.00 2.65 11.87
C ALA A 297 -20.62 3.87 12.58
N PHE A 298 -21.50 3.65 13.56
CA PHE A 298 -22.08 4.72 14.37
C PHE A 298 -21.03 5.47 15.20
N GLY A 299 -20.10 4.75 15.84
CA GLY A 299 -18.96 5.35 16.53
C GLY A 299 -18.08 6.19 15.61
N ASN A 300 -17.77 5.68 14.41
CA ASN A 300 -17.03 6.43 13.39
C ASN A 300 -17.78 7.67 12.90
N LEU A 301 -19.11 7.63 12.81
CA LEU A 301 -19.91 8.78 12.39
C LEU A 301 -19.85 9.92 13.42
N ILE A 302 -19.95 9.61 14.71
CA ILE A 302 -19.85 10.59 15.80
C ILE A 302 -18.44 11.20 15.85
N LEU A 303 -17.41 10.35 15.81
CA LEU A 303 -16.02 10.80 15.85
C LEU A 303 -15.58 11.47 14.53
N GLY A 304 -16.27 11.18 13.44
CA GLY A 304 -15.92 11.60 12.09
C GLY A 304 -15.82 13.12 11.94
N VAL A 305 -16.68 13.90 12.61
CA VAL A 305 -16.64 15.37 12.57
C VAL A 305 -15.33 15.91 13.17
N PHE A 306 -14.92 15.38 14.33
CA PHE A 306 -13.68 15.81 14.99
C PHE A 306 -12.45 15.36 14.21
N VAL A 307 -12.45 14.12 13.70
CA VAL A 307 -11.35 13.59 12.89
C VAL A 307 -11.23 14.37 11.57
N PHE A 308 -12.36 14.78 10.96
CA PHE A 308 -12.35 15.59 9.74
C PHE A 308 -11.71 16.96 9.98
N VAL A 309 -12.08 17.67 11.06
CA VAL A 309 -11.45 18.96 11.42
C VAL A 309 -9.96 18.78 11.65
N TRP A 310 -9.56 17.74 12.39
CA TRP A 310 -8.14 17.41 12.59
C TRP A 310 -7.40 17.17 11.27
N GLN A 311 -7.98 16.37 10.37
CA GLN A 311 -7.39 16.10 9.06
C GLN A 311 -7.29 17.34 8.19
N LEU A 312 -8.27 18.24 8.22
CA LEU A 312 -8.23 19.50 7.48
C LEU A 312 -7.06 20.37 7.94
N VAL A 313 -6.90 20.51 9.26
CA VAL A 313 -5.81 21.26 9.88
C VAL A 313 -4.46 20.63 9.55
N TYR A 314 -4.32 19.32 9.72
CA TYR A 314 -3.11 18.58 9.39
C TYR A 314 -2.75 18.68 7.90
N PHE A 315 -3.75 18.55 7.03
CA PHE A 315 -3.59 18.67 5.58
C PHE A 315 -3.07 20.06 5.21
N PHE A 316 -3.62 21.11 5.82
CA PHE A 316 -3.17 22.49 5.60
C PHE A 316 -1.72 22.67 6.03
N PHE A 317 -1.34 22.29 7.27
CA PHE A 317 0.05 22.47 7.73
C PHE A 317 1.07 21.67 6.93
N ASN A 318 0.74 20.43 6.57
CA ASN A 318 1.70 19.56 5.88
C ASN A 318 1.81 19.84 4.37
N ASN A 319 0.76 20.40 3.73
CA ASN A 319 0.73 20.57 2.27
C ASN A 319 0.66 22.02 1.80
N ALA A 320 0.40 23.02 2.66
CA ALA A 320 0.31 24.42 2.22
C ALA A 320 1.65 24.96 1.70
N GLU A 321 2.77 24.60 2.34
CA GLU A 321 4.11 24.97 1.84
C GLU A 321 4.38 24.32 0.48
N LEU A 322 4.08 23.01 0.35
CA LEU A 322 4.29 22.25 -0.88
C LEU A 322 3.44 22.79 -2.03
N LEU A 323 2.18 23.17 -1.75
CA LEU A 323 1.28 23.77 -2.74
C LEU A 323 1.80 25.12 -3.24
N LYS A 324 2.43 25.92 -2.37
CA LYS A 324 3.01 27.22 -2.73
C LYS A 324 4.32 27.06 -3.52
N ARG A 325 5.19 26.14 -3.10
CA ARG A 325 6.53 25.99 -3.69
C ARG A 325 6.50 25.24 -5.01
N GLU A 326 5.88 24.06 -5.03
CA GLU A 326 5.91 23.13 -6.16
C GLU A 326 4.57 22.40 -6.31
N PRO A 327 3.54 23.08 -6.88
CA PRO A 327 2.22 22.46 -7.09
C PRO A 327 2.28 21.24 -8.02
N SER A 328 3.32 21.12 -8.85
CA SER A 328 3.55 19.96 -9.72
C SER A 328 3.71 18.64 -8.96
N VAL A 329 4.18 18.67 -7.71
CA VAL A 329 4.34 17.45 -6.90
C VAL A 329 2.98 16.78 -6.60
N LEU A 330 1.89 17.56 -6.54
CA LEU A 330 0.53 17.04 -6.35
C LEU A 330 -0.04 16.42 -7.64
N ALA A 331 0.46 16.86 -8.80
CA ALA A 331 0.13 16.31 -10.11
C ALA A 331 0.91 15.03 -10.43
N LEU A 332 1.94 14.69 -9.65
CA LEU A 332 2.59 13.40 -9.75
C LEU A 332 1.62 12.27 -9.39
N ARG A 333 1.85 11.12 -9.97
CA ARG A 333 1.09 9.90 -9.68
C ARG A 333 1.79 9.08 -8.60
N GLN A 334 1.02 8.23 -7.94
CA GLN A 334 1.49 7.25 -6.98
C GLN A 334 0.59 6.00 -7.00
N TRP A 335 1.13 4.88 -6.55
CA TRP A 335 0.37 3.65 -6.39
C TRP A 335 -0.73 3.84 -5.34
N SER A 336 -1.97 3.57 -5.72
CA SER A 336 -3.13 3.67 -4.82
C SER A 336 -3.06 2.61 -3.72
N LEU A 337 -3.70 2.84 -2.58
CA LEU A 337 -3.73 1.85 -1.51
C LEU A 337 -4.45 0.56 -1.94
N PHE A 338 -5.48 0.70 -2.78
CA PHE A 338 -6.12 -0.42 -3.48
C PHE A 338 -5.10 -1.17 -4.34
N GLY A 339 -4.36 -0.46 -5.21
CA GLY A 339 -3.33 -1.04 -6.05
C GLY A 339 -2.24 -1.76 -5.25
N ARG A 340 -1.81 -1.20 -4.12
CA ARG A 340 -0.84 -1.84 -3.22
C ARG A 340 -1.32 -3.17 -2.64
N LEU A 341 -2.62 -3.37 -2.48
CA LEU A 341 -3.17 -4.65 -1.99
C LEU A 341 -3.51 -5.59 -3.14
N TYR A 342 -4.01 -5.05 -4.26
CA TYR A 342 -4.30 -5.83 -5.47
C TYR A 342 -3.03 -6.41 -6.09
N LEU A 343 -1.94 -5.64 -6.14
CA LEU A 343 -0.67 -6.04 -6.75
C LEU A 343 0.22 -6.86 -5.81
N ARG A 344 -0.14 -7.02 -4.53
CA ARG A 344 0.67 -7.74 -3.54
C ARG A 344 0.56 -9.25 -3.73
N HIS A 345 1.69 -9.95 -3.60
CA HIS A 345 1.76 -11.40 -3.51
C HIS A 345 1.37 -11.87 -2.10
N PHE A 346 1.04 -13.15 -1.98
CA PHE A 346 0.98 -13.78 -0.66
C PHE A 346 2.40 -13.87 -0.08
N ASN A 347 2.53 -13.65 1.23
CA ASN A 347 3.83 -13.65 1.92
C ASN A 347 4.88 -12.69 1.32
N GLU A 348 4.46 -11.52 0.84
CA GLU A 348 5.40 -10.45 0.44
C GLU A 348 5.48 -9.40 1.55
N LEU A 349 6.68 -9.07 2.02
CA LEU A 349 6.90 -8.03 3.03
C LEU A 349 6.71 -6.64 2.45
N ASP A 350 6.52 -5.63 3.31
CA ASP A 350 6.22 -4.28 2.82
C ASP A 350 7.37 -3.67 2.02
N HIS A 351 8.62 -3.92 2.41
CA HIS A 351 9.79 -3.38 1.73
C HIS A 351 10.05 -4.05 0.37
N GLU A 352 9.72 -5.34 0.23
CA GLU A 352 9.77 -6.09 -1.04
C GLU A 352 8.76 -5.51 -2.04
N LEU A 353 7.52 -5.34 -1.60
CA LEU A 353 6.47 -4.69 -2.38
C LEU A 353 6.87 -3.27 -2.79
N ASP A 354 7.41 -2.49 -1.85
CA ASP A 354 7.85 -1.13 -2.12
C ASP A 354 9.03 -1.07 -3.08
N ALA A 355 9.96 -2.02 -3.02
CA ALA A 355 11.06 -2.10 -3.98
C ALA A 355 10.54 -2.36 -5.40
N ARG A 356 9.62 -3.30 -5.55
CA ARG A 356 8.99 -3.67 -6.83
C ARG A 356 8.15 -2.53 -7.43
N LEU A 357 7.27 -1.93 -6.63
CA LEU A 357 6.46 -0.80 -7.06
C LEU A 357 7.30 0.45 -7.38
N ARG A 358 8.45 0.64 -6.72
CA ARG A 358 9.39 1.73 -7.04
C ARG A 358 10.10 1.49 -8.38
N ARG A 359 10.53 0.27 -8.69
CA ARG A 359 11.09 -0.08 -10.01
C ARG A 359 10.09 0.19 -11.14
N ALA A 360 8.84 -0.24 -10.96
CA ALA A 360 7.77 -0.03 -11.93
C ALA A 360 7.34 1.44 -12.11
N TYR A 361 7.67 2.34 -11.17
CA TYR A 361 7.15 3.71 -11.14
C TYR A 361 7.49 4.50 -12.41
N ARG A 362 8.73 4.38 -12.89
CA ARG A 362 9.20 5.15 -14.06
C ARG A 362 8.42 4.77 -15.32
N SER A 363 8.28 3.49 -15.57
CA SER A 363 7.61 2.93 -16.75
C SER A 363 6.10 3.20 -16.69
N ALA A 364 5.49 3.06 -15.50
CA ALA A 364 4.08 3.41 -15.27
C ALA A 364 3.79 4.91 -15.49
N SER A 365 4.70 5.78 -15.05
CA SER A 365 4.57 7.22 -15.27
C SER A 365 4.71 7.58 -16.74
N LYS A 366 5.66 6.98 -17.47
CA LYS A 366 5.78 7.18 -18.93
C LYS A 366 4.52 6.74 -19.66
N TYR A 367 3.98 5.57 -19.31
CA TYR A 367 2.72 5.07 -19.88
C TYR A 367 1.58 6.07 -19.67
N MET A 368 1.36 6.55 -18.44
CA MET A 368 0.26 7.50 -18.18
C MET A 368 0.47 8.89 -18.80
N ASN A 369 1.72 9.35 -18.93
CA ASN A 369 2.03 10.63 -19.58
C ASN A 369 1.87 10.57 -21.10
N THR A 370 1.87 9.37 -21.68
CA THR A 370 1.58 9.17 -23.11
C THR A 370 0.14 9.64 -23.40
N PHE A 371 -0.82 9.37 -22.51
CA PHE A 371 -2.21 9.79 -22.66
C PHE A 371 -2.44 11.26 -22.29
N SER A 372 -2.15 12.17 -23.21
CA SER A 372 -2.56 13.58 -23.12
C SER A 372 -3.91 13.82 -23.82
N SER A 373 -4.70 14.76 -23.30
CA SER A 373 -5.95 15.19 -23.95
C SER A 373 -5.67 16.37 -24.88
N PRO A 374 -5.89 16.25 -26.20
CA PRO A 374 -5.63 17.35 -27.14
C PRO A 374 -6.41 18.63 -26.82
N ILE A 375 -7.67 18.49 -26.36
CA ILE A 375 -8.51 19.62 -25.97
C ILE A 375 -7.89 20.40 -24.81
N MET A 376 -7.36 19.68 -23.82
CA MET A 376 -6.72 20.31 -22.66
C MET A 376 -5.45 21.06 -23.05
N VAL A 377 -4.67 20.53 -24.00
CA VAL A 377 -3.47 21.20 -24.54
C VAL A 377 -3.84 22.49 -25.27
N ILE A 378 -4.86 22.47 -26.12
CA ILE A 378 -5.32 23.68 -26.84
C ILE A 378 -5.79 24.76 -25.87
N ILE A 379 -6.56 24.38 -24.83
CA ILE A 379 -7.01 25.33 -23.80
C ILE A 379 -5.80 25.89 -23.03
N ALA A 380 -4.87 25.03 -22.61
CA ALA A 380 -3.69 25.43 -21.88
C ALA A 380 -2.82 26.44 -22.67
N GLN A 381 -2.58 26.17 -23.96
CA GLN A 381 -1.83 27.07 -24.85
C GLN A 381 -2.50 28.44 -24.97
N ASN A 382 -3.82 28.49 -25.16
CA ASN A 382 -4.55 29.76 -25.25
C ASN A 382 -4.52 30.55 -23.93
N LEU A 383 -4.69 29.88 -22.79
CA LEU A 383 -4.60 30.53 -21.48
C LEU A 383 -3.18 31.03 -21.19
N ILE A 384 -2.15 30.29 -21.58
CA ILE A 384 -0.75 30.73 -21.46
C ILE A 384 -0.49 31.96 -22.32
N PHE A 385 -1.01 32.01 -23.54
CA PHE A 385 -0.86 33.16 -24.41
C PHE A 385 -1.53 34.41 -23.83
N GLN A 386 -2.81 34.29 -23.45
CA GLN A 386 -3.58 35.42 -22.91
C GLN A 386 -3.02 35.90 -21.56
N GLY A 387 -2.80 34.98 -20.62
CA GLY A 387 -2.24 35.32 -19.31
C GLY A 387 -0.79 35.78 -19.40
N GLY A 388 0.00 35.19 -20.31
CA GLY A 388 1.39 35.56 -20.54
C GLY A 388 1.53 36.99 -21.09
N ALA A 389 0.63 37.41 -21.99
CA ALA A 389 0.62 38.79 -22.50
C ALA A 389 0.39 39.81 -21.37
N VAL A 390 -0.62 39.58 -20.53
CA VAL A 390 -0.90 40.45 -19.36
C VAL A 390 0.26 40.43 -18.38
N PHE A 391 0.81 39.25 -18.09
CA PHE A 391 1.93 39.09 -17.16
C PHE A 391 3.18 39.85 -17.62
N ILE A 392 3.56 39.72 -18.90
CA ILE A 392 4.74 40.40 -19.45
C ILE A 392 4.57 41.92 -19.45
N VAL A 393 3.36 42.43 -19.77
CA VAL A 393 3.09 43.88 -19.72
C VAL A 393 3.22 44.40 -18.30
N LEU A 394 2.63 43.72 -17.31
CA LEU A 394 2.72 44.13 -15.89
C LEU A 394 4.17 44.08 -15.40
N VAL A 395 4.92 43.01 -15.71
CA VAL A 395 6.33 42.91 -15.35
C VAL A 395 7.16 44.00 -16.04
N GLY A 396 6.91 44.27 -17.32
CA GLY A 396 7.59 45.35 -18.05
C GLY A 396 7.35 46.73 -17.44
N LEU A 397 6.11 47.02 -17.03
CA LEU A 397 5.78 48.26 -16.31
C LEU A 397 6.49 48.34 -14.96
N THR A 398 6.58 47.24 -14.20
CA THR A 398 7.31 47.22 -12.91
C THR A 398 8.82 47.37 -13.08
N ILE A 399 9.39 46.95 -14.21
CA ILE A 399 10.81 47.17 -14.53
C ILE A 399 11.06 48.62 -14.96
N TYR A 400 10.11 49.22 -15.67
CA TYR A 400 10.18 50.63 -16.08
C TYR A 400 10.04 51.58 -14.89
N ASP A 401 9.10 51.28 -13.99
CA ASP A 401 8.83 52.07 -12.79
C ASP A 401 8.42 51.14 -11.62
N GLU A 402 9.19 51.19 -10.53
CA GLU A 402 8.94 50.38 -9.34
C GLU A 402 7.63 50.77 -8.63
N ASP A 403 7.17 52.02 -8.80
CA ASP A 403 5.94 52.53 -8.15
C ASP A 403 4.68 51.78 -8.60
N VAL A 404 4.74 51.07 -9.73
CA VAL A 404 3.67 50.18 -10.21
C VAL A 404 3.37 49.05 -9.22
N LEU A 405 4.35 48.61 -8.42
CA LEU A 405 4.14 47.59 -7.37
C LEU A 405 3.31 48.12 -6.18
N ASN A 406 3.31 49.43 -5.96
CA ASN A 406 2.55 50.07 -4.88
C ASN A 406 1.06 50.24 -5.23
N VAL A 407 0.68 50.06 -6.49
CA VAL A 407 -0.72 50.11 -6.94
C VAL A 407 -1.51 48.93 -6.37
N GLU A 408 -2.74 49.20 -5.95
CA GLU A 408 -3.63 48.22 -5.34
C GLU A 408 -3.75 46.95 -6.20
N HIS A 409 -3.55 45.80 -5.56
CA HIS A 409 -3.60 44.45 -6.14
C HIS A 409 -2.57 44.10 -7.23
N VAL A 410 -1.75 45.02 -7.76
CA VAL A 410 -0.81 44.69 -8.85
C VAL A 410 0.17 43.58 -8.46
N PHE A 411 0.78 43.69 -7.27
CA PHE A 411 1.65 42.64 -6.74
C PHE A 411 0.95 41.28 -6.60
N ALA A 412 -0.30 41.27 -6.12
CA ALA A 412 -1.09 40.06 -5.97
C ALA A 412 -1.45 39.43 -7.32
N ILE A 413 -1.83 40.26 -8.30
CA ILE A 413 -2.15 39.83 -9.67
C ILE A 413 -0.92 39.21 -10.33
N ILE A 414 0.24 39.87 -10.28
CA ILE A 414 1.50 39.33 -10.82
C ILE A 414 1.82 37.98 -10.19
N THR A 415 1.71 37.87 -8.86
CA THR A 415 2.00 36.63 -8.12
C THR A 415 1.05 35.49 -8.50
N ILE A 416 -0.26 35.75 -8.52
CA ILE A 416 -1.29 34.75 -8.84
C ILE A 416 -1.18 34.33 -10.31
N LEU A 417 -1.05 35.30 -11.21
CA LEU A 417 -0.94 35.06 -12.65
C LEU A 417 0.33 34.29 -12.98
N GLY A 418 1.47 34.64 -12.38
CA GLY A 418 2.74 33.92 -12.52
C GLY A 418 2.63 32.46 -12.06
N ALA A 419 2.03 32.23 -10.89
CA ALA A 419 1.78 30.87 -10.37
C ALA A 419 0.83 30.07 -11.29
N ALA A 420 -0.28 30.67 -11.73
CA ALA A 420 -1.24 30.03 -12.62
C ALA A 420 -0.60 29.64 -13.97
N LEU A 421 0.18 30.55 -14.58
CA LEU A 421 0.90 30.28 -15.83
C LEU A 421 1.93 29.16 -15.67
N ALA A 422 2.66 29.12 -14.55
CA ALA A 422 3.60 28.05 -14.27
C ALA A 422 2.90 26.67 -14.17
N ILE A 423 1.70 26.62 -13.57
CA ILE A 423 0.89 25.39 -13.48
C ILE A 423 0.38 24.98 -14.86
N ILE A 424 -0.22 25.90 -15.63
CA ILE A 424 -0.81 25.59 -16.93
C ILE A 424 0.26 25.10 -17.93
N ARG A 425 1.48 25.64 -17.86
CA ARG A 425 2.62 25.16 -18.68
C ARG A 425 2.95 23.69 -18.45
N LYS A 426 2.70 23.15 -17.24
CA LYS A 426 2.95 21.73 -16.93
C LYS A 426 1.90 20.78 -17.49
N ILE A 427 0.78 21.29 -18.00
CA ILE A 427 -0.27 20.49 -18.63
C ILE A 427 0.13 20.11 -20.07
N ILE A 428 1.02 20.90 -20.69
CA ILE A 428 1.51 20.62 -22.04
C ILE A 428 2.51 19.46 -21.97
N PRO A 429 2.28 18.37 -22.74
CA PRO A 429 3.19 17.22 -22.77
C PRO A 429 4.53 17.57 -23.43
N ASP A 430 5.55 16.76 -23.16
CA ASP A 430 6.86 16.89 -23.81
C ASP A 430 6.76 16.51 -25.30
N GLU A 431 7.33 17.34 -26.18
CA GLU A 431 7.37 17.11 -27.63
C GLU A 431 8.21 15.89 -27.99
N ASN A 432 9.18 15.52 -27.16
CA ASN A 432 10.11 14.42 -27.41
C ASN A 432 9.61 13.05 -26.87
N CYS A 433 8.34 12.94 -26.48
CA CYS A 433 7.81 11.68 -25.96
C CYS A 433 7.49 10.69 -27.10
N CYS A 434 8.03 9.46 -27.02
CA CYS A 434 7.73 8.40 -27.97
C CYS A 434 6.39 7.71 -27.62
N TRP A 435 5.48 7.61 -28.59
CA TRP A 435 4.20 6.94 -28.41
C TRP A 435 4.34 5.42 -28.59
N GLN A 436 4.55 4.69 -27.50
CA GLN A 436 4.66 3.21 -27.48
C GLN A 436 3.95 2.59 -26.25
N PRO A 437 2.60 2.65 -26.19
CA PRO A 437 1.85 2.24 -25.00
C PRO A 437 1.94 0.73 -24.70
N GLU A 438 1.99 -0.13 -25.72
CA GLU A 438 2.07 -1.59 -25.52
C GLU A 438 3.41 -1.99 -24.88
N ASN A 439 4.54 -1.52 -25.42
CA ASN A 439 5.87 -1.81 -24.87
C ASN A 439 6.01 -1.32 -23.42
N LEU A 440 5.52 -0.11 -23.14
CA LEU A 440 5.53 0.45 -21.79
C LEU A 440 4.65 -0.37 -20.83
N MET A 441 3.51 -0.88 -21.30
CA MET A 441 2.64 -1.73 -20.49
C MET A 441 3.29 -3.09 -20.21
N THR A 442 3.99 -3.69 -21.19
CA THR A 442 4.78 -4.91 -20.98
C THR A 442 5.91 -4.70 -19.98
N GLU A 443 6.60 -3.55 -20.03
CA GLU A 443 7.62 -3.17 -19.05
C GLU A 443 7.02 -3.01 -17.64
N VAL A 444 5.85 -2.39 -17.53
CA VAL A 444 5.10 -2.30 -16.26
C VAL A 444 4.69 -3.68 -15.78
N LEU A 445 4.19 -4.55 -16.66
CA LEU A 445 3.80 -5.92 -16.33
C LEU A 445 4.95 -6.73 -15.76
N ALA A 446 6.13 -6.63 -16.39
CA ALA A 446 7.33 -7.33 -15.99
C ALA A 446 7.69 -7.05 -14.53
N GLU A 447 7.53 -5.80 -14.06
CA GLU A 447 7.83 -5.40 -12.70
C GLU A 447 6.64 -5.56 -11.73
N VAL A 448 5.41 -5.32 -12.18
CA VAL A 448 4.20 -5.32 -11.31
C VAL A 448 3.58 -6.71 -11.17
N HIS A 449 3.90 -7.64 -12.07
CA HIS A 449 3.47 -9.05 -12.12
C HIS A 449 1.98 -9.31 -12.34
N TYR A 450 1.10 -8.42 -11.87
CA TYR A 450 -0.35 -8.56 -11.98
C TYR A 450 -0.94 -7.45 -12.82
N LEU A 451 -1.48 -7.81 -13.98
CA LEU A 451 -2.37 -6.96 -14.78
C LEU A 451 -3.47 -7.84 -15.40
N PRO A 452 -4.67 -7.29 -15.62
CA PRO A 452 -5.73 -8.03 -16.30
C PRO A 452 -5.35 -8.40 -17.74
N ASP A 453 -5.60 -9.64 -18.16
CA ASP A 453 -5.26 -10.11 -19.52
C ASP A 453 -6.00 -9.34 -20.62
N ALA A 454 -7.20 -8.82 -20.31
CA ALA A 454 -8.00 -8.02 -21.22
C ALA A 454 -7.30 -6.73 -21.71
N TRP A 455 -6.22 -6.31 -21.05
CA TRP A 455 -5.46 -5.12 -21.44
C TRP A 455 -4.46 -5.40 -22.56
N ARG A 456 -4.07 -6.66 -22.77
CA ARG A 456 -3.09 -7.04 -23.78
C ARG A 456 -3.63 -6.72 -25.18
N GLY A 457 -2.84 -6.03 -25.99
CA GLY A 457 -3.23 -5.58 -27.34
C GLY A 457 -4.20 -4.39 -27.37
N HIS A 458 -4.66 -3.93 -26.20
CA HIS A 458 -5.59 -2.81 -26.05
C HIS A 458 -5.02 -1.71 -25.14
N ALA A 459 -3.71 -1.71 -24.88
CA ALA A 459 -3.07 -0.76 -23.98
C ALA A 459 -3.20 0.69 -24.45
N HIS A 460 -3.35 0.92 -25.75
CA HIS A 460 -3.60 2.25 -26.32
C HIS A 460 -5.02 2.81 -26.04
N THR A 461 -5.93 2.02 -25.48
CA THR A 461 -7.33 2.43 -25.28
C THR A 461 -7.55 3.23 -24.00
N THR A 462 -8.55 4.13 -24.01
CA THR A 462 -8.94 4.89 -22.81
C THR A 462 -9.49 3.99 -21.71
N PHE A 463 -10.08 2.85 -22.07
CA PHE A 463 -10.57 1.85 -21.12
C PHE A 463 -9.44 1.33 -20.23
N VAL A 464 -8.32 0.90 -20.83
CA VAL A 464 -7.15 0.41 -20.10
C VAL A 464 -6.51 1.52 -19.28
N ARG A 465 -6.38 2.73 -19.84
CA ARG A 465 -5.90 3.91 -19.12
C ARG A 465 -6.73 4.19 -17.85
N ASP A 466 -8.05 4.14 -17.94
CA ASP A 466 -8.93 4.50 -16.83
C ASP A 466 -8.90 3.43 -15.72
N GLN A 467 -8.83 2.14 -16.08
CA GLN A 467 -8.63 1.08 -15.09
C GLN A 467 -7.24 1.12 -14.46
N PHE A 468 -6.18 1.35 -15.25
CA PHE A 468 -4.83 1.50 -14.71
C PHE A 468 -4.71 2.73 -13.81
N SER A 469 -5.43 3.81 -14.10
CA SER A 469 -5.47 5.00 -13.23
C SER A 469 -6.08 4.72 -11.85
N GLN A 470 -6.84 3.63 -11.66
CA GLN A 470 -7.31 3.21 -10.34
C GLN A 470 -6.19 2.55 -9.51
N LEU A 471 -5.24 1.88 -10.17
CA LEU A 471 -4.03 1.32 -9.53
C LEU A 471 -2.96 2.40 -9.33
N PHE A 472 -2.83 3.32 -10.29
CA PHE A 472 -1.81 4.37 -10.33
C PHE A 472 -2.45 5.77 -10.41
N GLN A 473 -2.92 6.25 -9.26
CA GLN A 473 -3.72 7.46 -9.12
C GLN A 473 -2.86 8.72 -8.94
N TYR A 474 -3.45 9.90 -9.17
CA TYR A 474 -2.81 11.17 -8.83
C TYR A 474 -2.62 11.32 -7.31
N LYS A 475 -1.53 11.97 -6.90
CA LYS A 475 -1.24 12.23 -5.49
C LYS A 475 -2.32 13.11 -4.86
N PHE A 476 -2.83 14.10 -5.58
CA PHE A 476 -3.97 14.90 -5.12
C PHE A 476 -5.23 14.05 -4.86
N VAL A 477 -5.54 13.07 -5.72
CA VAL A 477 -6.71 12.19 -5.54
C VAL A 477 -6.56 11.34 -4.28
N TYR A 478 -5.36 10.81 -4.01
CA TYR A 478 -5.07 10.13 -2.75
C TYR A 478 -5.30 11.03 -1.53
N LEU A 479 -4.78 12.27 -1.56
CA LEU A 479 -4.96 13.22 -0.46
C LEU A 479 -6.43 13.58 -0.25
N LEU A 480 -7.20 13.73 -1.34
CA LEU A 480 -8.63 13.94 -1.28
C LEU A 480 -9.35 12.75 -0.63
N TYR A 481 -8.99 11.50 -0.99
CA TYR A 481 -9.56 10.29 -0.38
C TYR A 481 -9.28 10.18 1.11
N GLU A 482 -8.07 10.56 1.55
CA GLU A 482 -7.73 10.62 2.97
C GLU A 482 -8.51 11.71 3.70
N LEU A 483 -8.64 12.90 3.11
CA LEU A 483 -9.37 14.04 3.69
C LEU A 483 -10.87 13.76 3.85
N ILE A 484 -11.51 13.12 2.86
CA ILE A 484 -12.94 12.77 2.95
C ILE A 484 -13.18 11.48 3.72
N SER A 485 -12.13 10.75 4.09
CA SER A 485 -12.24 9.42 4.71
C SER A 485 -13.11 9.39 5.97
N PRO A 486 -13.01 10.32 6.93
CA PRO A 486 -13.83 10.28 8.15
C PRO A 486 -15.33 10.42 7.87
N ILE A 487 -15.68 11.07 6.75
CA ILE A 487 -17.07 11.25 6.33
C ILE A 487 -17.54 10.00 5.59
N VAL A 488 -16.77 9.49 4.63
CA VAL A 488 -17.19 8.41 3.72
C VAL A 488 -17.18 7.02 4.36
N VAL A 489 -16.18 6.73 5.21
CA VAL A 489 -15.99 5.41 5.85
C VAL A 489 -17.22 4.89 6.61
N PRO A 490 -17.91 5.66 7.49
CA PRO A 490 -19.07 5.14 8.20
C PRO A 490 -20.20 4.69 7.25
N PHE A 491 -20.40 5.38 6.12
CA PHE A 491 -21.38 4.97 5.11
C PHE A 491 -20.96 3.69 4.38
N ILE A 492 -19.67 3.54 4.03
CA ILE A 492 -19.16 2.31 3.43
C ILE A 492 -19.34 1.12 4.37
N LEU A 493 -18.95 1.28 5.64
CA LEU A 493 -19.10 0.23 6.66
C LEU A 493 -20.57 -0.20 6.79
N TYR A 494 -21.49 0.76 6.93
CA TYR A 494 -22.89 0.47 7.19
C TYR A 494 -23.67 -0.04 5.98
N PHE A 495 -23.45 0.53 4.78
CA PHE A 495 -24.26 0.21 3.59
C PHE A 495 -23.63 -0.86 2.69
N LYS A 496 -22.30 -1.04 2.72
CA LYS A 496 -21.59 -1.88 1.75
C LYS A 496 -20.92 -3.09 2.39
N ILE A 497 -20.24 -2.91 3.54
CA ILE A 497 -19.58 -4.04 4.23
C ILE A 497 -20.58 -4.84 5.08
N ARG A 498 -21.44 -4.17 5.86
CA ARG A 498 -22.47 -4.79 6.71
C ARG A 498 -23.30 -5.89 6.01
N PRO A 499 -23.89 -5.69 4.81
CA PRO A 499 -24.68 -6.74 4.15
C PRO A 499 -23.84 -7.96 3.73
N ARG A 500 -22.53 -7.81 3.53
CA ARG A 500 -21.60 -8.89 3.16
C ARG A 500 -21.02 -9.66 4.36
N SER A 501 -21.56 -9.45 5.56
CA SER A 501 -21.06 -10.13 6.78
C SER A 501 -21.07 -11.66 6.65
N LEU A 502 -22.09 -12.24 6.00
CA LEU A 502 -22.17 -13.69 5.80
C LEU A 502 -21.02 -14.21 4.91
N GLU A 503 -20.71 -13.51 3.82
CA GLU A 503 -19.60 -13.85 2.91
C GLU A 503 -18.25 -13.76 3.62
N ILE A 504 -18.06 -12.76 4.50
CA ILE A 504 -16.85 -12.61 5.31
C ILE A 504 -16.70 -13.80 6.28
N ILE A 505 -17.76 -14.19 6.98
CA ILE A 505 -17.73 -15.34 7.91
C ILE A 505 -17.45 -16.66 7.16
N ASP A 506 -18.15 -16.88 6.05
CA ASP A 506 -17.94 -18.07 5.21
C ASP A 506 -16.50 -18.11 4.65
N PHE A 507 -15.92 -16.96 4.32
CA PHE A 507 -14.52 -16.86 3.89
C PHE A 507 -13.54 -17.27 4.99
N TYR A 508 -13.66 -16.72 6.20
CA TYR A 508 -12.76 -17.10 7.30
C TYR A 508 -12.89 -18.57 7.66
N ARG A 509 -14.10 -19.14 7.60
CA ARG A 509 -14.29 -20.58 7.85
C ARG A 509 -13.61 -21.44 6.77
N ASN A 510 -13.81 -21.12 5.50
CA ASN A 510 -13.37 -21.97 4.39
C ASN A 510 -11.88 -21.80 4.06
N PHE A 511 -11.31 -20.62 4.33
CA PHE A 511 -9.94 -20.25 3.94
C PHE A 511 -9.00 -20.01 5.13
N THR A 512 -9.27 -20.64 6.28
CA THR A 512 -8.34 -20.69 7.41
C THR A 512 -7.82 -22.10 7.61
N VAL A 513 -6.51 -22.25 7.76
CA VAL A 513 -5.82 -23.52 8.01
C VAL A 513 -4.96 -23.39 9.25
N ALA A 514 -5.05 -24.38 10.15
CA ALA A 514 -4.22 -24.46 11.34
C ALA A 514 -2.87 -25.11 10.99
N ILE A 515 -1.78 -24.39 11.19
CA ILE A 515 -0.41 -24.89 11.04
C ILE A 515 0.19 -25.15 12.42
N VAL A 516 0.83 -26.31 12.58
CA VAL A 516 1.53 -26.70 13.81
C VAL A 516 2.65 -25.71 14.11
N GLY A 517 2.63 -25.15 15.32
CA GLY A 517 3.63 -24.19 15.80
C GLY A 517 3.31 -22.73 15.47
N VAL A 518 2.67 -22.42 14.34
CA VAL A 518 2.33 -21.05 13.93
C VAL A 518 0.95 -20.60 14.40
N GLY A 519 -0.08 -21.42 14.23
CA GLY A 519 -1.47 -21.06 14.52
C GLY A 519 -2.36 -21.05 13.27
N ASP A 520 -3.45 -20.29 13.32
CA ASP A 520 -4.40 -20.21 12.21
C ASP A 520 -3.92 -19.18 11.17
N VAL A 521 -3.76 -19.61 9.91
CA VAL A 521 -3.30 -18.75 8.80
C VAL A 521 -4.24 -18.83 7.60
N CYS A 522 -4.09 -17.87 6.70
CA CYS A 522 -4.84 -17.84 5.45
C CYS A 522 -4.42 -19.01 4.53
N SER A 523 -5.38 -19.79 4.05
CA SER A 523 -5.14 -20.96 3.20
C SER A 523 -4.38 -20.60 1.90
N PHE A 524 -4.62 -19.42 1.33
CA PHE A 524 -3.90 -18.94 0.14
C PHE A 524 -2.42 -18.64 0.41
N SER A 525 -2.07 -18.26 1.64
CA SER A 525 -0.68 -17.97 2.02
C SER A 525 0.18 -19.23 2.20
N LEU A 526 -0.40 -20.42 2.10
CA LEU A 526 0.36 -21.66 1.97
C LEU A 526 0.94 -21.85 0.56
N MET A 527 0.46 -21.07 -0.42
CA MET A 527 0.87 -21.17 -1.82
C MET A 527 0.69 -22.60 -2.38
N ASP A 528 -0.35 -23.31 -1.92
CA ASP A 528 -0.68 -24.68 -2.33
C ASP A 528 -1.40 -24.70 -3.68
N MET A 529 -0.69 -25.15 -4.71
CA MET A 529 -1.19 -25.20 -6.09
C MET A 529 -2.32 -26.21 -6.29
N ARG A 530 -2.42 -27.28 -5.49
CA ARG A 530 -3.51 -28.27 -5.66
C ARG A 530 -4.86 -27.68 -5.30
N LYS A 531 -4.87 -26.96 -4.17
CA LYS A 531 -6.10 -26.42 -3.56
C LYS A 531 -6.47 -25.04 -4.12
N HIS A 532 -5.46 -24.20 -4.36
CA HIS A 532 -5.63 -22.79 -4.72
C HIS A 532 -5.00 -22.40 -6.06
N GLY A 533 -4.37 -23.32 -6.77
CA GLY A 533 -3.80 -23.05 -8.08
C GLY A 533 -4.86 -22.91 -9.17
N ASN A 534 -4.54 -22.13 -10.19
CA ASN A 534 -5.37 -21.93 -11.36
C ASN A 534 -4.79 -22.73 -12.54
N ALA A 535 -5.59 -23.66 -13.07
CA ALA A 535 -5.17 -24.53 -14.17
C ALA A 535 -4.77 -23.74 -15.43
N MET A 536 -5.26 -22.51 -15.62
CA MET A 536 -4.88 -21.67 -16.75
C MET A 536 -3.46 -21.12 -16.64
N TRP A 537 -2.90 -21.03 -15.44
CA TRP A 537 -1.55 -20.49 -15.19
C TRP A 537 -0.47 -21.57 -15.11
N GLN A 538 -0.86 -22.84 -15.08
CA GLN A 538 0.06 -23.96 -14.92
C GLN A 538 0.56 -24.51 -16.27
N VAL A 539 1.67 -25.23 -16.30
CA VAL A 539 2.16 -25.85 -17.53
C VAL A 539 1.27 -27.05 -17.91
N PRO A 540 0.94 -27.28 -19.21
CA PRO A 540 0.14 -28.44 -19.62
C PRO A 540 0.78 -29.76 -19.19
N GLY A 541 0.04 -30.60 -18.44
CA GLY A 541 0.52 -31.89 -17.95
C GLY A 541 0.81 -31.93 -16.44
N HIS A 542 0.95 -30.78 -15.79
CA HIS A 542 1.15 -30.69 -14.35
C HIS A 542 -0.19 -30.77 -13.59
N VAL A 543 -0.18 -31.43 -12.42
CA VAL A 543 -1.21 -31.55 -11.37
C VAL A 543 -2.66 -31.31 -11.82
N LYS A 544 -3.49 -32.36 -11.81
CA LYS A 544 -4.94 -32.22 -11.94
C LYS A 544 -5.48 -31.43 -10.74
N CYS A 545 -5.71 -30.14 -10.95
CA CYS A 545 -6.54 -29.31 -10.09
C CYS A 545 -7.84 -30.04 -9.74
N SER A 546 -8.25 -30.02 -8.47
CA SER A 546 -9.50 -30.66 -8.03
C SER A 546 -10.69 -30.09 -8.80
N GLU A 547 -11.67 -30.92 -9.19
CA GLU A 547 -12.81 -30.53 -10.04
C GLU A 547 -13.66 -29.38 -9.45
N ASN A 548 -13.56 -29.13 -8.13
CA ASN A 548 -14.23 -28.03 -7.42
C ASN A 548 -13.42 -26.71 -7.34
N ASN A 549 -12.29 -26.60 -8.06
CA ASN A 549 -11.33 -25.50 -7.88
C ASN A 549 -11.84 -24.09 -8.22
N LYS A 550 -12.93 -23.91 -8.97
CA LYS A 550 -13.37 -22.55 -9.36
C LYS A 550 -13.70 -21.63 -8.18
N GLN A 551 -14.28 -22.17 -7.10
CA GLN A 551 -14.59 -21.35 -5.92
C GLN A 551 -13.38 -21.18 -4.99
N THR A 552 -12.46 -22.16 -4.98
CA THR A 552 -11.32 -22.18 -4.07
C THR A 552 -10.02 -21.64 -4.66
N GLN A 553 -9.86 -21.57 -5.98
CA GLN A 553 -8.64 -21.08 -6.66
C GLN A 553 -8.35 -19.62 -6.33
N ALA A 554 -7.10 -19.16 -6.42
CA ALA A 554 -6.80 -17.74 -6.42
C ALA A 554 -7.06 -17.15 -7.82
N GLU A 555 -7.53 -15.90 -7.89
CA GLU A 555 -7.70 -15.19 -9.17
C GLU A 555 -6.37 -14.60 -9.65
N ASP A 556 -6.24 -14.37 -10.96
CA ASP A 556 -5.07 -13.73 -11.62
C ASP A 556 -3.72 -14.45 -11.38
N GLY A 557 -3.72 -15.77 -11.23
CA GLY A 557 -2.48 -16.55 -11.07
C GLY A 557 -1.69 -16.23 -9.79
N LYS A 558 -2.35 -15.65 -8.78
CA LYS A 558 -1.68 -15.21 -7.54
C LYS A 558 -0.95 -16.32 -6.82
N THR A 559 -1.47 -17.54 -6.80
CA THR A 559 -0.83 -18.66 -6.09
C THR A 559 0.53 -18.98 -6.73
N GLU A 560 0.54 -19.13 -8.05
CA GLU A 560 1.73 -19.46 -8.86
C GLU A 560 2.78 -18.35 -8.80
N LEU A 561 2.40 -17.10 -9.05
CA LEU A 561 3.32 -15.96 -9.02
C LEU A 561 3.85 -15.68 -7.61
N SER A 562 3.03 -15.86 -6.57
CA SER A 562 3.49 -15.70 -5.17
C SER A 562 4.49 -16.77 -4.79
N LEU A 563 4.28 -18.01 -5.23
CA LEU A 563 5.20 -19.11 -4.98
C LEU A 563 6.58 -18.85 -5.60
N ILE A 564 6.61 -18.44 -6.87
CA ILE A 564 7.86 -18.14 -7.59
C ILE A 564 8.57 -16.94 -6.93
N HIS A 565 7.83 -15.88 -6.63
CA HIS A 565 8.37 -14.70 -5.96
C HIS A 565 8.99 -15.06 -4.59
N PHE A 566 8.28 -15.85 -3.79
CA PHE A 566 8.75 -16.24 -2.46
C PHE A 566 10.01 -17.11 -2.53
N ALA A 567 10.06 -18.07 -3.46
CA ALA A 567 11.23 -18.92 -3.70
C ALA A 567 12.44 -18.11 -4.21
N ALA A 568 12.22 -17.11 -5.07
CA ALA A 568 13.27 -16.24 -5.58
C ALA A 568 13.88 -15.33 -4.50
N MET A 569 13.06 -14.86 -3.55
CA MET A 569 13.51 -14.03 -2.43
C MET A 569 14.17 -14.83 -1.30
N ASN A 570 13.74 -16.08 -1.09
CA ASN A 570 14.19 -16.95 -0.01
C ASN A 570 14.83 -18.24 -0.56
N PRO A 571 16.07 -18.21 -1.07
CA PRO A 571 16.70 -19.38 -1.69
C PRO A 571 17.06 -20.49 -0.70
N THR A 572 17.14 -20.20 0.59
CA THR A 572 17.38 -21.21 1.65
C THR A 572 16.11 -21.96 2.03
N TRP A 573 14.94 -21.46 1.63
CA TRP A 573 13.67 -22.11 1.89
C TRP A 573 13.48 -23.30 0.95
N HIS A 574 13.20 -24.47 1.52
CA HIS A 574 12.86 -25.67 0.76
C HIS A 574 11.34 -25.75 0.52
N PRO A 575 10.87 -25.62 -0.73
CA PRO A 575 9.46 -25.74 -1.05
C PRO A 575 8.98 -27.20 -0.87
N PRO A 576 7.66 -27.42 -0.67
CA PRO A 576 7.07 -28.74 -0.79
C PRO A 576 7.33 -29.37 -2.16
N GLN A 577 7.40 -30.70 -2.25
CA GLN A 577 7.76 -31.44 -3.48
C GLN A 577 7.01 -30.97 -4.75
N GLU A 578 5.72 -30.67 -4.64
CA GLU A 578 4.90 -30.22 -5.77
C GLU A 578 5.28 -28.81 -6.23
N ALA A 579 5.56 -27.92 -5.28
CA ALA A 579 6.04 -26.58 -5.57
C ALA A 579 7.45 -26.60 -6.18
N GLU A 580 8.30 -27.51 -5.70
CA GLU A 580 9.64 -27.72 -6.25
C GLU A 580 9.60 -28.20 -7.71
N GLN A 581 8.74 -29.19 -8.00
CA GLN A 581 8.52 -29.70 -9.37
C GLN A 581 8.08 -28.59 -10.33
N PHE A 582 7.07 -27.81 -9.93
CA PHE A 582 6.59 -26.68 -10.73
C PHE A 582 7.67 -25.62 -11.00
N ILE A 583 8.43 -25.24 -9.97
CA ILE A 583 9.52 -24.27 -10.13
C ILE A 583 10.61 -24.82 -11.04
N HIS A 584 10.97 -26.10 -10.90
CA HIS A 584 11.97 -26.75 -11.74
C HIS A 584 11.55 -26.76 -13.21
N GLU A 585 10.30 -27.15 -13.51
CA GLU A 585 9.78 -27.17 -14.87
C GLU A 585 9.80 -25.78 -15.52
N ILE A 586 9.42 -24.74 -14.78
CA ILE A 586 9.48 -23.36 -15.29
C ILE A 586 10.93 -22.96 -15.58
N ASN A 587 11.85 -23.27 -14.68
CA ASN A 587 13.27 -22.97 -14.86
C ASN A 587 13.85 -23.71 -16.08
N GLU A 588 13.49 -24.99 -16.28
CA GLU A 588 13.93 -25.77 -17.44
C GLU A 588 13.45 -25.16 -18.76
N LYS A 589 12.17 -24.79 -18.83
CA LYS A 589 11.58 -24.20 -20.04
C LYS A 589 12.14 -22.83 -20.38
N ILE A 590 12.43 -22.01 -19.37
CA ILE A 590 13.04 -20.69 -19.56
C ILE A 590 14.52 -20.82 -19.95
N SER A 591 15.22 -21.82 -19.41
CA SER A 591 16.62 -22.09 -19.74
C SER A 591 16.83 -22.63 -21.15
N ASN A 592 15.76 -23.10 -21.82
CA ASN A 592 15.79 -23.62 -23.19
C ASN A 592 15.25 -22.58 -24.20
N PRO A 593 16.11 -21.71 -24.77
CA PRO A 593 15.67 -20.62 -25.65
C PRO A 593 15.03 -21.11 -26.96
N GLU A 594 15.31 -22.33 -27.43
CA GLU A 594 14.65 -22.91 -28.60
C GLU A 594 13.18 -23.28 -28.33
N GLU A 595 12.88 -23.75 -27.11
CA GLU A 595 11.49 -24.01 -26.70
C GLU A 595 10.77 -22.71 -26.36
N LEU A 596 11.44 -21.77 -25.69
CA LEU A 596 10.89 -20.45 -25.38
C LEU A 596 10.53 -19.68 -26.66
N SER A 597 11.41 -19.67 -27.67
CA SER A 597 11.14 -19.04 -28.97
C SER A 597 10.02 -19.74 -29.74
N ARG A 598 10.01 -21.09 -29.83
CA ARG A 598 8.88 -21.82 -30.45
C ARG A 598 7.54 -21.56 -29.77
N ASP A 599 7.56 -21.40 -28.45
CA ASP A 599 6.38 -21.03 -27.70
C ASP A 599 5.97 -19.58 -28.00
N VAL A 600 6.89 -18.63 -28.10
CA VAL A 600 6.59 -17.21 -28.35
C VAL A 600 6.23 -16.93 -29.82
N ASP A 601 6.87 -17.57 -30.80
CA ASP A 601 6.69 -17.41 -32.26
C ASP A 601 5.27 -17.73 -32.76
N ARG A 602 4.50 -18.50 -32.00
CA ARG A 602 3.09 -18.81 -32.35
C ARG A 602 2.13 -17.65 -32.09
N ASP A 603 2.58 -16.61 -31.39
CA ASP A 603 1.78 -15.44 -31.00
C ASP A 603 2.01 -14.31 -32.03
N ARG A 604 1.38 -14.40 -33.21
CA ARG A 604 1.49 -13.43 -34.34
C ARG A 604 1.18 -11.95 -34.01
N HIS A 605 0.84 -11.62 -32.78
CA HIS A 605 0.38 -10.30 -32.33
C HIS A 605 1.27 -9.64 -31.25
N SER A 606 2.48 -10.14 -30.99
CA SER A 606 3.29 -9.62 -29.86
C SER A 606 4.80 -9.53 -30.11
N GLU A 607 5.21 -8.80 -31.14
CA GLU A 607 6.61 -8.40 -31.36
C GLU A 607 7.24 -7.71 -30.12
N ALA A 608 6.41 -7.04 -29.30
CA ALA A 608 6.81 -6.36 -28.07
C ALA A 608 7.28 -7.31 -26.96
N LEU A 609 6.53 -8.39 -26.72
CA LEU A 609 6.84 -9.39 -25.70
C LEU A 609 8.04 -10.23 -26.11
N GLU A 610 8.12 -10.56 -27.39
CA GLU A 610 9.27 -11.28 -27.95
C GLU A 610 10.55 -10.43 -27.82
N SER A 611 10.51 -9.15 -28.21
CA SER A 611 11.64 -8.23 -28.06
C SER A 611 12.07 -8.02 -26.61
N VAL A 612 11.12 -7.91 -25.67
CA VAL A 612 11.43 -7.75 -24.24
C VAL A 612 11.93 -9.06 -23.61
N CYS A 613 11.34 -10.21 -23.92
CA CYS A 613 11.82 -11.51 -23.45
C CYS A 613 13.19 -11.86 -24.04
N LEU A 614 13.43 -11.57 -25.32
CA LEU A 614 14.74 -11.74 -25.96
C LEU A 614 15.77 -10.74 -25.39
N GLY A 615 15.37 -9.49 -25.16
CA GLY A 615 16.23 -8.48 -24.52
C GLY A 615 16.62 -8.87 -23.09
N LEU A 616 15.65 -9.30 -22.26
CA LEU A 616 15.88 -9.73 -20.88
C LEU A 616 16.67 -11.05 -20.81
N SER A 617 16.42 -12.00 -21.69
CA SER A 617 17.19 -13.25 -21.76
C SER A 617 18.62 -13.03 -22.26
N MET A 618 18.84 -12.07 -23.18
CA MET A 618 20.19 -11.64 -23.56
C MET A 618 20.92 -10.94 -22.41
N ILE A 619 20.24 -10.12 -21.62
CA ILE A 619 20.82 -9.49 -20.42
C ILE A 619 21.14 -10.54 -19.34
N ALA A 620 20.22 -11.48 -19.09
CA ALA A 620 20.42 -12.57 -18.14
C ALA A 620 21.60 -13.47 -18.54
N SER A 621 21.73 -13.79 -19.83
CA SER A 621 22.85 -14.59 -20.36
C SER A 621 24.18 -13.84 -20.36
N GLN A 622 24.20 -12.52 -20.63
CA GLN A 622 25.40 -11.69 -20.48
C GLN A 622 25.87 -11.60 -19.02
N HIS A 623 24.95 -11.51 -18.06
CA HIS A 623 25.28 -11.52 -16.64
C HIS A 623 25.72 -12.90 -16.13
N ALA A 624 25.19 -14.00 -16.68
CA ALA A 624 25.66 -15.35 -16.39
C ALA A 624 27.08 -15.62 -16.92
N GLN A 625 27.50 -14.94 -18.00
CA GLN A 625 28.85 -15.04 -18.58
C GLN A 625 29.91 -14.19 -17.86
N LEU A 626 29.52 -13.32 -16.91
CA LEU A 626 30.44 -12.53 -16.08
C LEU A 626 30.98 -13.30 -14.85
N GLN A 627 31.02 -14.63 -14.89
CA GLN A 627 31.96 -15.38 -14.04
C GLN A 627 33.36 -15.19 -14.63
N PRO A 628 34.33 -14.59 -13.90
CA PRO A 628 35.65 -14.40 -14.46
C PRO A 628 36.35 -15.77 -14.56
N VAL A 629 36.52 -16.24 -15.79
CA VAL A 629 37.55 -17.23 -16.13
C VAL A 629 38.88 -16.63 -15.72
N ALA A 630 39.51 -17.22 -14.70
CA ALA A 630 40.84 -16.84 -14.25
C ALA A 630 41.82 -16.93 -15.43
N SER A 631 42.25 -15.79 -15.95
CA SER A 631 43.41 -15.70 -16.83
C SER A 631 44.29 -14.54 -16.38
N SER A 632 45.46 -14.94 -15.87
CA SER A 632 46.53 -14.08 -15.41
C SER A 632 47.00 -13.16 -16.54
N SER A 633 46.94 -11.84 -16.35
CA SER A 633 47.93 -10.93 -16.94
C SER A 633 47.98 -9.60 -16.16
N LYS A 634 49.16 -9.35 -15.60
CA LYS A 634 49.54 -8.12 -14.89
C LYS A 634 49.67 -6.97 -15.88
N VAL A 635 48.98 -5.85 -15.65
CA VAL A 635 49.38 -4.54 -16.16
C VAL A 635 49.10 -3.48 -15.08
N GLY A 636 50.13 -2.71 -14.74
CA GLY A 636 50.14 -1.76 -13.62
C GLY A 636 49.54 -0.39 -13.92
N PHE A 637 49.08 0.29 -12.87
CA PHE A 637 48.66 1.69 -12.87
C PHE A 637 49.73 2.60 -12.23
N PRO A 638 49.97 3.81 -12.75
CA PRO A 638 50.66 4.88 -12.04
C PRO A 638 49.67 5.85 -11.34
N PRO A 639 50.15 6.73 -10.42
CA PRO A 639 49.35 7.24 -9.30
C PRO A 639 48.72 8.63 -9.49
N ALA A 640 47.83 8.93 -8.52
CA ALA A 640 46.96 10.08 -8.36
C ALA A 640 47.63 11.47 -8.30
N GLY A 641 46.87 12.49 -8.73
CA GLY A 641 47.14 13.91 -8.50
C GLY A 641 45.91 14.63 -7.91
N ARG A 642 46.12 15.35 -6.80
CA ARG A 642 45.22 16.34 -6.18
C ARG A 642 45.10 17.60 -7.05
N PRO A 643 44.05 18.42 -6.87
CA PRO A 643 44.28 19.67 -6.14
C PRO A 643 43.18 20.07 -5.14
N GLU A 644 43.60 20.93 -4.20
CA GLU A 644 42.85 21.59 -3.13
C GLU A 644 42.15 22.88 -3.63
N GLY A 645 41.06 23.27 -2.95
CA GLY A 645 40.40 24.58 -3.11
C GLY A 645 39.14 24.72 -2.25
N LEU A 646 39.09 25.75 -1.40
CA LEU A 646 38.30 25.90 -0.17
C LEU A 646 37.15 26.93 -0.31
N GLY A 647 36.06 26.75 0.47
CA GLY A 647 35.01 27.75 0.80
C GLY A 647 33.69 27.55 0.04
N THR A 648 32.49 27.47 0.62
CA THR A 648 31.92 28.07 1.85
C THR A 648 30.68 27.30 2.32
N THR A 649 30.44 27.37 3.63
CA THR A 649 29.35 26.78 4.43
C THR A 649 27.94 27.31 4.13
N SER A 650 26.92 26.45 4.09
CA SER A 650 25.57 26.74 4.61
C SER A 650 24.65 25.50 4.73
N SER A 651 24.26 25.22 5.98
CA SER A 651 22.96 24.71 6.49
C SER A 651 22.25 23.52 5.80
N TYR A 652 22.42 22.33 6.39
CA TYR A 652 21.51 21.19 6.34
C TYR A 652 20.48 21.28 7.46
N PHE A 653 19.19 21.44 7.18
CA PHE A 653 18.08 21.04 8.07
C PHE A 653 16.78 20.91 7.25
N PHE A 654 16.00 19.85 7.53
CA PHE A 654 14.71 19.45 6.93
C PHE A 654 14.72 18.75 5.56
N ASN A 655 14.69 17.41 5.60
CA ASN A 655 14.17 16.57 4.52
C ASN A 655 13.03 15.70 5.09
N PRO A 656 11.77 15.91 4.69
CA PRO A 656 10.79 14.84 4.67
C PRO A 656 10.92 14.06 3.36
N VAL A 657 10.48 12.81 3.40
CA VAL A 657 10.42 11.83 2.32
C VAL A 657 9.94 12.44 0.99
N PHE A 658 10.87 12.84 0.12
CA PHE A 658 10.63 13.19 -1.27
C PHE A 658 11.82 12.73 -2.11
N GLY A 659 11.51 11.94 -3.14
CA GLY A 659 12.51 11.41 -4.05
C GLY A 659 13.10 12.52 -4.90
N ASN A 660 14.42 12.63 -4.87
CA ASN A 660 15.19 13.12 -5.99
C ASN A 660 16.19 12.05 -6.40
N SER A 661 16.26 11.87 -7.72
CA SER A 661 17.11 10.93 -8.43
C SER A 661 18.58 11.28 -8.21
N GLU A 662 19.31 10.43 -7.49
CA GLU A 662 20.76 10.33 -7.63
C GLU A 662 21.13 8.87 -7.86
N SER A 663 21.79 8.62 -8.99
CA SER A 663 22.38 7.36 -9.39
C SER A 663 23.52 7.01 -8.43
N ILE A 664 23.30 6.01 -7.56
CA ILE A 664 24.35 5.44 -6.72
C ILE A 664 25.14 4.44 -7.57
N TYR A 665 26.38 4.79 -7.89
CA TYR A 665 27.38 3.81 -8.32
C TYR A 665 27.75 2.95 -7.10
N CYS A 666 27.40 1.66 -7.11
CA CYS A 666 27.87 0.71 -6.12
C CYS A 666 29.26 0.19 -6.51
N HIS A 667 30.25 0.46 -5.65
CA HIS A 667 31.53 -0.26 -5.67
C HIS A 667 31.33 -1.66 -5.07
N SER A 668 31.71 -2.70 -5.82
CA SER A 668 31.70 -4.09 -5.39
C SER A 668 32.89 -4.41 -4.47
N SER A 669 32.62 -5.00 -3.30
CA SER A 669 33.60 -5.77 -2.54
C SER A 669 33.08 -7.20 -2.35
N ASP A 670 33.93 -8.16 -2.68
CA ASP A 670 33.69 -9.61 -2.63
C ASP A 670 33.27 -10.13 -1.24
N ALA A 671 32.19 -10.93 -1.17
CA ALA A 671 32.12 -12.21 -0.45
C ALA A 671 30.69 -12.83 -0.52
N ASP A 672 30.67 -14.13 -0.83
CA ASP A 672 29.58 -15.11 -0.84
C ASP A 672 28.38 -14.98 -1.80
N LYS A 673 28.14 -16.09 -2.51
CA LYS A 673 27.24 -16.26 -3.66
C LYS A 673 25.76 -16.20 -3.23
N GLN A 674 25.17 -15.01 -3.30
CA GLN A 674 23.74 -14.83 -3.55
C GLN A 674 23.56 -14.00 -4.82
N PRO A 675 22.55 -14.27 -5.67
CA PRO A 675 22.25 -13.37 -6.78
C PRO A 675 21.97 -11.97 -6.21
N THR A 676 22.59 -10.95 -6.80
CA THR A 676 22.29 -9.57 -6.43
C THR A 676 20.79 -9.31 -6.65
N PRO A 677 20.15 -8.43 -5.86
CA PRO A 677 18.71 -8.16 -5.97
C PRO A 677 18.26 -7.82 -7.39
N ASP A 678 19.15 -7.25 -8.21
CA ASP A 678 18.88 -6.94 -9.62
C ASP A 678 18.83 -8.18 -10.52
N VAL A 679 19.62 -9.24 -10.25
CA VAL A 679 19.60 -10.49 -11.03
C VAL A 679 18.36 -11.31 -10.71
N SER A 680 17.97 -11.40 -9.43
CA SER A 680 16.73 -12.07 -9.00
C SER A 680 15.48 -11.36 -9.57
N ALA A 681 15.52 -10.03 -9.64
CA ALA A 681 14.50 -9.23 -10.29
C ALA A 681 14.32 -9.57 -11.78
N VAL A 682 15.41 -9.63 -12.55
CA VAL A 682 15.34 -9.94 -14.00
C VAL A 682 14.81 -11.36 -14.24
N ASP A 683 15.25 -12.34 -13.45
CA ASP A 683 14.75 -13.72 -13.52
C ASP A 683 13.25 -13.79 -13.21
N MET A 684 12.79 -13.08 -12.18
CA MET A 684 11.37 -12.99 -11.83
C MET A 684 10.54 -12.32 -12.94
N ASN A 685 11.06 -11.25 -13.55
CA ASN A 685 10.41 -10.57 -14.66
C ASN A 685 10.21 -11.54 -15.84
N LEU A 686 11.22 -12.33 -16.18
CA LEU A 686 11.15 -13.31 -17.28
C LEU A 686 10.13 -14.42 -16.98
N LYS A 687 10.15 -14.98 -15.76
CA LYS A 687 9.17 -15.97 -15.29
C LYS A 687 7.74 -15.45 -15.34
N THR A 688 7.56 -14.20 -14.94
CA THR A 688 6.27 -13.51 -14.98
C THR A 688 5.74 -13.38 -16.41
N LEU A 689 6.55 -12.85 -17.33
CA LEU A 689 6.16 -12.69 -18.73
C LEU A 689 5.86 -14.05 -19.38
N TYR A 690 6.65 -15.07 -19.05
CA TYR A 690 6.41 -16.44 -19.54
C TYR A 690 5.06 -17.00 -19.05
N LEU A 691 4.74 -16.87 -17.76
CA LEU A 691 3.45 -17.34 -17.23
C LEU A 691 2.25 -16.61 -17.85
N HIS A 692 2.34 -15.30 -18.02
CA HIS A 692 1.32 -14.52 -18.74
C HIS A 692 1.16 -14.99 -20.19
N SER A 693 2.25 -15.38 -20.85
CA SER A 693 2.19 -15.93 -22.21
C SER A 693 1.47 -17.29 -22.27
N ILE A 694 1.71 -18.18 -21.30
CA ILE A 694 1.00 -19.48 -21.20
C ILE A 694 -0.49 -19.25 -20.97
N HIS A 695 -0.82 -18.38 -20.02
CA HIS A 695 -2.19 -18.07 -19.65
C HIS A 695 -2.99 -17.59 -20.87
N HIS A 696 -2.42 -16.61 -21.60
CA HIS A 696 -3.02 -16.06 -22.81
C HIS A 696 -3.27 -17.13 -23.89
N LYS A 697 -2.29 -18.00 -24.16
CA LYS A 697 -2.46 -19.09 -25.14
C LYS A 697 -3.62 -20.01 -24.82
N LYS A 698 -3.82 -20.33 -23.54
CA LYS A 698 -4.93 -21.17 -23.10
C LYS A 698 -6.27 -20.46 -23.26
N LEU A 699 -6.34 -19.17 -22.92
CA LEU A 699 -7.54 -18.36 -23.17
C LEU A 699 -7.92 -18.33 -24.66
N CYS A 700 -6.95 -18.14 -25.55
CA CYS A 700 -7.18 -18.18 -26.99
C CYS A 700 -7.61 -19.57 -27.48
N SER A 701 -7.00 -20.63 -26.94
CA SER A 701 -7.34 -22.01 -27.30
C SER A 701 -8.77 -22.38 -26.88
N ASP A 702 -9.18 -22.01 -25.66
CA ASP A 702 -10.55 -22.24 -25.17
C ASP A 702 -11.59 -21.44 -25.96
N SER A 703 -11.27 -20.21 -26.34
CA SER A 703 -12.15 -19.35 -27.16
C SER A 703 -12.38 -19.95 -28.55
N ASN A 704 -11.32 -20.46 -29.19
CA ASN A 704 -11.41 -21.13 -30.50
C ASN A 704 -12.21 -22.45 -30.44
N VAL A 705 -12.17 -23.16 -29.31
CA VAL A 705 -12.97 -24.39 -29.10
C VAL A 705 -14.46 -24.07 -28.90
N LEU A 706 -14.80 -22.91 -28.32
CA LEU A 706 -16.19 -22.46 -28.15
C LEU A 706 -16.82 -21.98 -29.47
N GLU A 707 -16.04 -21.42 -30.40
CA GLU A 707 -16.54 -21.01 -31.73
C GLU A 707 -16.76 -22.18 -32.71
N GLN A 708 -16.15 -23.35 -32.47
CA GLN A 708 -16.28 -24.52 -33.36
C GLN A 708 -17.43 -25.49 -33.00
N LYS A 709 -18.24 -25.21 -31.98
CA LYS A 709 -19.44 -26.01 -31.67
C LYS A 709 -20.68 -25.46 -32.40
N PRO A 710 -21.31 -26.21 -33.32
CA PRO A 710 -22.58 -25.78 -33.91
C PRO A 710 -23.66 -25.74 -32.82
N SER A 711 -24.43 -24.65 -32.85
CA SER A 711 -25.45 -24.26 -31.90
C SER A 711 -26.44 -25.37 -31.55
N SER A 712 -26.47 -25.77 -30.27
CA SER A 712 -27.68 -26.29 -29.62
C SER A 712 -27.75 -25.82 -28.16
N SER A 713 -28.54 -24.77 -27.94
CA SER A 713 -29.34 -24.48 -26.74
C SER A 713 -28.77 -24.91 -25.36
N LYS A 714 -28.18 -23.95 -24.64
CA LYS A 714 -28.49 -23.59 -23.23
C LYS A 714 -27.63 -22.39 -22.82
N GLN A 715 -28.28 -21.25 -22.61
CA GLN A 715 -27.67 -20.05 -22.03
C GLN A 715 -27.20 -20.37 -20.60
N LEU A 716 -25.89 -20.46 -20.42
CA LEU A 716 -25.24 -20.39 -19.11
C LEU A 716 -24.78 -18.94 -18.90
N SER A 717 -25.28 -18.32 -17.84
CA SER A 717 -24.94 -16.98 -17.41
C SER A 717 -23.46 -16.86 -17.03
N ILE A 718 -22.69 -16.14 -17.84
CA ILE A 718 -21.36 -15.64 -17.47
C ILE A 718 -21.58 -14.27 -16.83
N ASN A 719 -21.19 -14.14 -15.57
CA ASN A 719 -21.12 -12.87 -14.85
C ASN A 719 -20.01 -12.02 -15.49
N ALA A 720 -20.40 -11.18 -16.45
CA ALA A 720 -19.60 -10.06 -16.90
C ALA A 720 -19.91 -8.84 -16.00
N TYR A 721 -18.85 -8.13 -15.60
CA TYR A 721 -18.94 -6.78 -15.06
C TYR A 721 -19.82 -5.89 -15.96
N PRO A 722 -20.61 -4.96 -15.40
CA PRO A 722 -21.51 -4.15 -16.21
C PRO A 722 -20.71 -3.13 -17.03
N ALA A 723 -20.59 -3.39 -18.33
CA ALA A 723 -20.26 -2.40 -19.33
C ALA A 723 -21.46 -1.46 -19.51
N ALA A 724 -21.23 -0.16 -19.38
CA ALA A 724 -22.20 0.88 -19.65
C ALA A 724 -22.61 0.85 -21.14
N ALA A 725 -23.91 0.76 -21.41
CA ALA A 725 -24.45 0.94 -22.76
C ALA A 725 -24.42 2.45 -23.15
N PRO A 726 -24.11 2.78 -24.42
CA PRO A 726 -24.12 4.16 -24.89
C PRO A 726 -25.56 4.65 -25.12
N SER A 727 -25.88 5.84 -24.60
CA SER A 727 -27.13 6.53 -24.85
C SER A 727 -27.16 7.09 -26.28
N SER A 728 -27.97 6.49 -27.15
CA SER A 728 -28.26 7.04 -28.47
C SER A 728 -29.16 8.27 -28.35
N SER A 729 -28.60 9.43 -28.68
CA SER A 729 -29.33 10.65 -29.01
C SER A 729 -30.17 10.47 -30.28
N LYS A 730 -31.47 10.74 -30.21
CA LYS A 730 -32.28 11.07 -31.40
C LYS A 730 -32.83 12.48 -31.24
N SER A 731 -32.37 13.37 -32.11
CA SER A 731 -32.83 14.74 -32.29
C SER A 731 -33.99 14.80 -33.31
N VAL A 732 -35.07 15.48 -32.90
CA VAL A 732 -35.86 16.50 -33.64
C VAL A 732 -36.57 16.08 -34.94
N THR A 733 -37.89 16.26 -35.07
CA THR A 733 -38.58 17.43 -35.71
C THR A 733 -40.12 17.26 -35.82
N SER A 734 -40.87 18.31 -35.42
CA SER A 734 -42.15 18.87 -35.96
C SER A 734 -43.44 18.04 -36.11
N THR A 735 -44.57 18.49 -35.52
CA THR A 735 -45.67 19.30 -36.15
C THR A 735 -46.96 19.36 -35.31
N ASN A 736 -47.70 20.47 -35.49
CA ASN A 736 -48.96 20.92 -34.87
C ASN A 736 -50.23 20.04 -35.05
N ARG A 737 -51.18 20.12 -34.08
CA ARG A 737 -52.66 20.36 -34.21
C ARG A 737 -53.39 19.89 -32.92
N LEU A 738 -54.04 20.78 -32.16
CA LEU A 738 -55.47 21.23 -32.21
C LEU A 738 -56.52 20.19 -31.75
N SER A 739 -57.14 20.51 -30.60
CA SER A 739 -58.59 20.47 -30.28
C SER A 739 -59.32 19.20 -29.81
N GLU A 740 -60.31 19.48 -28.93
CA GLU A 740 -61.57 18.77 -28.59
C GLU A 740 -61.70 17.94 -27.29
N GLU A 741 -62.14 18.65 -26.23
CA GLU A 741 -63.38 18.48 -25.44
C GLU A 741 -64.12 17.12 -25.35
N THR A 742 -64.21 16.59 -24.10
CA THR A 742 -65.36 15.97 -23.34
C THR A 742 -66.24 14.84 -23.97
N PRO A 743 -67.05 14.03 -23.21
CA PRO A 743 -67.61 14.24 -21.86
C PRO A 743 -67.70 13.03 -20.89
N LEU A 744 -68.22 13.38 -19.70
CA LEU A 744 -68.71 12.65 -18.52
C LEU A 744 -69.58 11.38 -18.75
N LEU A 745 -69.50 10.42 -17.82
CA LEU A 745 -70.68 9.75 -17.21
C LEU A 745 -70.32 9.04 -15.88
N LYS A 746 -71.33 8.96 -15.01
CA LYS A 746 -71.28 8.85 -13.54
C LYS A 746 -72.15 7.66 -13.09
N ASN A 747 -71.94 7.22 -11.83
CA ASN A 747 -72.76 6.33 -10.96
C ASN A 747 -72.47 4.81 -11.09
N SER A 748 -72.62 3.92 -10.10
CA SER A 748 -72.63 3.82 -8.61
C SER A 748 -72.87 2.30 -8.29
N PRO A 749 -73.16 1.77 -7.06
CA PRO A 749 -72.98 2.24 -5.67
C PRO A 749 -72.32 1.21 -4.71
N ARG A 750 -72.06 1.69 -3.49
CA ARG A 750 -71.68 1.05 -2.18
C ARG A 750 -72.71 0.02 -1.64
N PRO A 751 -72.58 -0.64 -0.44
CA PRO A 751 -71.75 -0.30 0.75
C PRO A 751 -71.10 -1.47 1.56
N THR A 752 -69.97 -1.20 2.23
CA THR A 752 -69.74 -1.26 3.70
C THR A 752 -68.32 -0.83 4.01
#